data_AF-A0AA90H5N3-F1
#
_entry.id   AF-A0AA90H5N3-F1
#
_cell.length_a   1.000
_cell.length_b   1.000
_cell.length_c   1.000
_cell.angle_alpha   90.00
_cell.angle_beta   90.00
_cell.angle_gamma   90.00
#
_symmetry.space_group_name_H-M   'P 1'
#
loop_
_entity.id
_entity.type
_entity.pdbx_description
1 polymer ?
#
loop_
_entity_poly.entity_id
_entity_poly.type
_entity_poly.pdbx_seq_one_letter_code
_entity_poly.pdbx_strand_id
1 'polypeptide(L)'
;MSWITYDQAAIEDLAARMELRDPNRRAVAKVIEEIQSGDGREVVCDLATGVGKTYICRALIDYLADQGVRNILIVTPGRTIQRKTLANFNPGHPKFVPGANSEPIVITPENYAGGRVGDALHDPDALKVFIFNVQLLTKPTIKTSRSTYLTDEFIGTALYDHLRSVDDLVIIADEHHVYRNEAKKFHEAVRDLYPRALVGLTATPDESDRKVPGRIIFQYSLAEAIADQLVKIPVVVYREDGNKDVRTQLADACHLRKVKEETTGEWAERNGRPMVNPVLFVVCQSIDEATEVAETLAGPGFIGEPSAVLQVTSGSKEDALEALAGIEDPDSPVRAVVSVDMLKEGWDVKNISVIVARRTLASQTLTEQILGRGLRLPYGERVGFSMVDCVDIIAHESYRRLLDSKEALLERILPQKAGRGGESGAGASATVTSGGVSPLPPYHVSQTQGMLAFTAEAPVRDGGFGTETPEAVYLGMADMDLRLAEAGVEKERIQQTMKPVEGAPAIVFPSKRLLEKPDTYSLSFVSSAAVAEKGKQFKHEIEVELKRKALNASRSLDGTVTVEAQDQKSAVATQRSWPISKVKEDLEERILNLPQLKLMADEVEAAQKLVRTFLAAAIEVEAEDSTPWGEARAELALTQMERLVVSSFKQKLATVEHEIVKVSVPPPVQPWPGQTMPQVQMVGKVIRGMGYTGWGSSILPVVHFDALSTEVKLARLMDVSPKIEWWLRIESMSGTYIQLDSGARYYPDFIAIDNDGLHWLVEGKSNAEATSEPVLAKKAAAEAWAKEVTELGQFGTWKYLFATEAHLSQANSWDTLLTVTGARG
;
A
#
# COMPACT_ATOMS: atom_id res chain seq x y z
N MET A 1 54.48 33.25 2.45
CA MET A 1 54.75 31.97 3.14
C MET A 1 53.41 31.46 3.62
N SER A 2 53.13 30.17 3.43
CA SER A 2 51.93 29.54 3.99
C SER A 2 52.03 29.57 5.52
N TRP A 3 50.90 29.81 6.19
CA TRP A 3 50.86 29.89 7.66
C TRP A 3 50.94 28.52 8.33
N ILE A 4 50.62 27.46 7.58
CA ILE A 4 50.91 26.06 7.90
C ILE A 4 51.51 25.37 6.66
N THR A 5 52.18 24.24 6.84
CA THR A 5 52.74 23.45 5.73
C THR A 5 51.98 22.13 5.62
N TYR A 6 51.72 21.66 4.39
CA TYR A 6 51.25 20.29 4.16
C TYR A 6 52.43 19.33 4.21
N ASP A 7 52.44 18.42 5.18
CA ASP A 7 53.48 17.40 5.36
C ASP A 7 52.83 16.01 5.50
N GLN A 8 52.98 15.22 4.43
CA GLN A 8 52.43 13.86 4.36
C GLN A 8 53.05 12.93 5.42
N ALA A 9 54.34 13.07 5.74
CA ALA A 9 55.01 12.22 6.71
C ALA A 9 54.54 12.54 8.13
N ALA A 10 54.34 13.82 8.45
CA ALA A 10 53.77 14.23 9.73
C ALA A 10 52.32 13.73 9.90
N ILE A 11 51.52 13.74 8.82
CA ILE A 11 50.16 13.17 8.83
C ILE A 11 50.17 11.65 9.05
N GLU A 12 51.14 10.94 8.46
CA GLU A 12 51.30 9.49 8.66
C GLU A 12 51.71 9.14 10.09
N ASP A 13 52.65 9.89 10.67
CA ASP A 13 53.01 9.75 12.09
C ASP A 13 51.81 10.03 13.01
N LEU A 14 51.14 11.16 12.81
CA LEU A 14 49.92 11.52 13.54
C LEU A 14 48.86 10.42 13.45
N ALA A 15 48.64 9.87 12.25
CA ALA A 15 47.67 8.81 12.04
C ALA A 15 48.04 7.52 12.79
N ALA A 16 49.32 7.17 12.84
CA ALA A 16 49.80 6.02 13.61
C ALA A 16 49.65 6.25 15.12
N ARG A 17 50.06 7.43 15.63
CA ARG A 17 49.99 7.76 17.07
C ARG A 17 48.56 7.78 17.60
N MET A 18 47.63 8.32 16.83
CA MET A 18 46.23 8.47 17.20
C MET A 18 45.32 7.33 16.71
N GLU A 19 45.91 6.28 16.13
CA GLU A 19 45.19 5.12 15.57
C GLU A 19 44.07 5.53 14.59
N LEU A 20 44.36 6.52 13.74
CA LEU A 20 43.39 7.01 12.76
C LEU A 20 43.10 5.94 11.70
N ARG A 21 41.82 5.68 11.48
CA ARG A 21 41.36 4.89 10.33
C ARG A 21 41.75 5.58 9.02
N ASP A 22 41.92 4.81 7.95
CA ASP A 22 42.28 5.34 6.63
C ASP A 22 41.42 6.54 6.16
N PRO A 23 40.07 6.51 6.21
CA PRO A 23 39.27 7.67 5.83
C PRO A 23 39.52 8.90 6.70
N ASN A 24 39.81 8.72 7.99
CA ASN A 24 40.11 9.82 8.90
C ASN A 24 41.45 10.47 8.52
N ARG A 25 42.48 9.65 8.25
CA ARG A 25 43.79 10.11 7.75
C ARG A 25 43.65 10.88 6.44
N ARG A 26 42.90 10.34 5.47
CA ARG A 26 42.65 11.01 4.17
C ARG A 26 41.88 12.32 4.33
N ALA A 27 40.89 12.36 5.23
CA ALA A 27 40.14 13.59 5.53
C ALA A 27 41.06 14.67 6.12
N VAL A 28 41.88 14.31 7.12
CA VAL A 28 42.85 15.23 7.75
C VAL A 28 43.83 15.77 6.71
N ALA A 29 44.43 14.89 5.89
CA ALA A 29 45.32 15.29 4.82
C ALA A 29 44.67 16.28 3.85
N LYS A 30 43.44 16.00 3.43
CA LYS A 30 42.72 16.86 2.49
C LYS A 30 42.35 18.21 3.09
N VAL A 31 41.95 18.26 4.36
CA VAL A 31 41.69 19.51 5.06
C VAL A 31 42.95 20.36 5.14
N ILE A 32 44.07 19.79 5.59
CA ILE A 32 45.35 20.50 5.71
C ILE A 32 45.81 21.07 4.36
N GLU A 33 45.70 20.27 3.29
CA GLU A 33 46.04 20.69 1.93
C GLU A 33 45.21 21.91 1.49
N GLU A 34 43.91 21.93 1.77
CA GLU A 34 43.00 22.96 1.29
C GLU A 34 43.05 24.26 2.13
N ILE A 35 43.50 24.20 3.39
CA ILE A 35 43.57 25.37 4.29
C ILE A 35 44.97 25.99 4.39
N GLN A 36 45.97 25.44 3.71
CA GLN A 36 47.38 25.89 3.78
C GLN A 36 47.61 27.38 3.43
N SER A 37 46.74 27.97 2.60
CA SER A 37 46.75 29.39 2.24
C SER A 37 46.42 30.30 3.43
N GLY A 38 45.50 29.85 4.30
CA GLY A 38 44.98 30.63 5.42
C GLY A 38 44.20 31.87 4.98
N ASP A 39 43.55 31.80 3.82
CA ASP A 39 42.75 32.86 3.21
C ASP A 39 41.33 32.95 3.79
N GLY A 40 41.06 32.26 4.91
CA GLY A 40 39.75 32.21 5.53
C GLY A 40 38.75 31.32 4.79
N ARG A 41 39.25 30.40 3.97
CA ARG A 41 38.42 29.48 3.19
C ARG A 41 37.57 28.58 4.10
N GLU A 42 36.32 28.40 3.68
CA GLU A 42 35.37 27.45 4.26
C GLU A 42 35.44 26.14 3.48
N VAL A 43 35.73 25.05 4.20
CA VAL A 43 35.82 23.70 3.65
C VAL A 43 34.95 22.75 4.47
N VAL A 44 34.32 21.79 3.81
CA VAL A 44 33.37 20.85 4.42
C VAL A 44 33.79 19.41 4.12
N CYS A 45 33.81 18.59 5.16
CA CYS A 45 33.96 17.14 5.06
C CYS A 45 32.59 16.48 5.25
N ASP A 46 32.12 15.79 4.22
CA ASP A 46 30.93 14.94 4.24
C ASP A 46 31.34 13.53 4.69
N LEU A 47 31.03 13.19 5.93
CA LEU A 47 31.54 12.02 6.63
C LEU A 47 30.40 11.22 7.25
N ALA A 48 30.19 9.99 6.78
CA ALA A 48 29.16 9.12 7.32
C ALA A 48 29.19 9.02 8.85
N THR A 49 28.01 8.87 9.44
CA THR A 49 27.85 8.71 10.88
C THR A 49 28.59 7.48 11.40
N GLY A 50 29.33 7.65 12.49
CA GLY A 50 30.11 6.57 13.11
C GLY A 50 31.54 6.38 12.57
N VAL A 51 31.97 7.15 11.56
CA VAL A 51 33.32 7.02 10.97
C VAL A 51 34.42 7.70 11.81
N GLY A 52 34.04 8.64 12.69
CA GLY A 52 34.96 9.23 13.67
C GLY A 52 35.30 10.70 13.43
N LYS A 53 34.29 11.55 13.15
CA LYS A 53 34.44 13.02 13.09
C LYS A 53 35.25 13.60 14.27
N THR A 54 35.03 13.04 15.45
CA THR A 54 35.76 13.36 16.68
C THR A 54 37.27 13.15 16.58
N TYR A 55 37.70 12.03 15.98
CA TYR A 55 39.13 11.73 15.77
C TYR A 55 39.74 12.69 14.75
N ILE A 56 39.01 13.04 13.69
CA ILE A 56 39.43 14.05 12.70
C ILE A 56 39.62 15.41 13.37
N CYS A 57 38.66 15.85 14.19
CA CYS A 57 38.77 17.10 14.94
C CYS A 57 40.00 17.13 15.84
N ARG A 58 40.25 16.08 16.64
CA ARG A 58 41.41 16.02 17.54
C ARG A 58 42.73 15.95 16.77
N ALA A 59 42.79 15.22 15.67
CA ALA A 59 43.97 15.13 14.81
C ALA A 59 44.29 16.47 14.13
N LEU A 60 43.28 17.20 13.65
CA LEU A 60 43.47 18.55 13.11
C LEU A 60 44.05 19.49 14.16
N ILE A 61 43.55 19.45 15.39
CA ILE A 61 44.07 20.26 16.49
C ILE A 61 45.54 19.94 16.77
N ASP A 62 45.90 18.66 16.84
CA ASP A 62 47.28 18.23 17.10
C ASP A 62 48.23 18.71 16.00
N TYR A 63 47.85 18.49 14.74
CA TYR A 63 48.64 18.91 13.58
C TYR A 63 48.81 20.44 13.54
N LEU A 64 47.73 21.18 13.72
CA LEU A 64 47.76 22.64 13.71
C LEU A 64 48.62 23.18 14.86
N ALA A 65 48.58 22.56 16.03
CA ALA A 65 49.45 22.91 17.15
C ALA A 65 50.94 22.71 16.82
N ASP A 66 51.30 21.61 16.17
CA ASP A 66 52.68 21.36 15.72
C ASP A 66 53.14 22.39 14.67
N GLN A 67 52.21 22.92 13.88
CA GLN A 67 52.47 24.01 12.91
C GLN A 67 52.50 25.41 13.55
N GLY A 68 52.33 25.52 14.87
CA GLY A 68 52.39 26.81 15.58
C GLY A 68 51.05 27.50 15.80
N VAL A 69 49.92 26.88 15.42
CA VAL A 69 48.58 27.42 15.71
C VAL A 69 48.26 27.25 17.18
N ARG A 70 47.72 28.28 17.81
CA ARG A 70 47.44 28.36 19.24
C ARG A 70 45.99 28.71 19.55
N ASN A 71 45.22 29.21 18.60
CA ASN A 71 43.82 29.58 18.81
C ASN A 71 42.87 28.77 17.94
N ILE A 72 42.11 27.86 18.56
CA ILE A 72 41.13 27.01 17.86
C ILE A 72 39.76 27.13 18.52
N LEU A 73 38.74 27.46 17.74
CA LEU A 73 37.35 27.50 18.17
C LEU A 73 36.58 26.33 17.60
N ILE A 74 36.04 25.47 18.47
CA ILE A 74 35.08 24.44 18.12
C ILE A 74 33.68 24.99 18.38
N VAL A 75 32.90 25.11 17.30
CA VAL A 75 31.49 25.51 17.38
C VAL A 75 30.63 24.24 17.43
N THR A 76 29.69 24.24 18.37
CA THR A 76 28.71 23.16 18.56
C THR A 76 27.29 23.72 18.51
N PRO A 77 26.27 22.97 18.02
CA PRO A 77 24.92 23.51 17.83
C PRO A 77 24.10 23.59 19.12
N GLY A 78 24.53 22.90 20.17
CA GLY A 78 23.84 22.86 21.46
C GLY A 78 24.66 22.16 22.55
N ARG A 79 24.18 22.28 23.80
CA ARG A 79 24.87 21.77 25.00
C ARG A 79 25.19 20.27 24.96
N THR A 80 24.33 19.45 24.34
CA THR A 80 24.55 18.00 24.25
C THR A 80 25.78 17.65 23.43
N ILE A 81 25.93 18.26 22.26
CA ILE A 81 27.12 18.08 21.40
C ILE A 81 28.34 18.69 22.10
N GLN A 82 28.21 19.87 22.70
CA GLN A 82 29.27 20.50 23.47
C GLN A 82 29.86 19.59 24.55
N ARG A 83 29.01 19.00 25.40
CA ARG A 83 29.42 18.06 26.46
C ARG A 83 30.11 16.82 25.89
N LYS A 84 29.61 16.30 24.77
CA LYS A 84 30.26 15.19 24.06
C LYS A 84 31.64 15.60 23.55
N THR A 85 31.76 16.78 22.97
CA THR A 85 33.04 17.29 22.47
C THR A 85 34.04 17.44 23.61
N LEU A 86 33.62 17.98 24.75
CA LEU A 86 34.43 18.11 25.96
C LEU A 86 34.95 16.77 26.49
N ALA A 87 34.10 15.75 26.49
CA ALA A 87 34.46 14.41 26.93
C ALA A 87 35.64 13.80 26.14
N ASN A 88 35.88 14.26 24.90
CA ASN A 88 36.98 13.77 24.07
C ASN A 88 38.35 14.32 24.50
N PHE A 89 38.37 15.40 25.30
CA PHE A 89 39.59 16.05 25.78
C PHE A 89 39.93 15.71 27.24
N ASN A 90 39.07 15.00 27.98
CA ASN A 90 39.27 14.72 29.39
C ASN A 90 39.98 13.36 29.60
N PRO A 91 41.25 13.34 30.04
CA PRO A 91 41.95 12.09 30.34
C PRO A 91 41.23 11.32 31.45
N GLY A 92 40.85 10.06 31.17
CA GLY A 92 40.08 9.21 32.09
C GLY A 92 38.59 9.10 31.77
N HIS A 93 38.06 9.91 30.84
CA HIS A 93 36.72 9.68 30.31
C HIS A 93 36.75 8.52 29.28
N PRO A 94 35.77 7.60 29.25
CA PRO A 94 35.74 6.47 28.29
C PRO A 94 35.73 6.88 26.80
N LYS A 95 35.39 8.15 26.52
CA LYS A 95 35.32 8.75 25.17
C LYS A 95 36.52 9.65 24.84
N PHE A 96 37.53 9.68 25.72
CA PHE A 96 38.77 10.40 25.47
C PHE A 96 39.45 9.88 24.19
N VAL A 97 40.02 10.80 23.40
CA VAL A 97 40.81 10.43 22.21
C VAL A 97 42.30 10.46 22.55
N PRO A 98 42.96 9.30 22.67
CA PRO A 98 44.38 9.22 23.01
C PRO A 98 45.29 9.55 21.82
N GLY A 99 46.59 9.68 22.10
CA GLY A 99 47.65 9.73 21.08
C GLY A 99 48.04 11.12 20.58
N ALA A 100 47.33 12.18 20.95
CA ALA A 100 47.70 13.56 20.64
C ALA A 100 48.92 14.01 21.49
N ASN A 101 49.87 14.73 20.88
CA ASN A 101 51.02 15.32 21.58
C ASN A 101 50.65 16.63 22.28
N SER A 102 49.67 17.33 21.72
CA SER A 102 49.19 18.61 22.22
C SER A 102 48.35 18.45 23.49
N GLU A 103 48.64 19.28 24.49
CA GLU A 103 47.83 19.42 25.70
C GLU A 103 47.10 20.78 25.69
N PRO A 104 45.91 20.88 25.04
CA PRO A 104 45.19 22.13 24.95
C PRO A 104 44.61 22.54 26.30
N ILE A 105 44.61 23.85 26.57
CA ILE A 105 43.77 24.46 27.59
C ILE A 105 42.38 24.58 26.99
N VAL A 106 41.47 23.70 27.45
CA VAL A 106 40.08 23.68 27.02
C VAL A 106 39.30 24.77 27.73
N ILE A 107 38.78 25.72 26.97
CA ILE A 107 38.06 26.90 27.46
C ILE A 107 36.59 26.74 27.11
N THR A 108 35.72 26.89 28.10
CA THR A 108 34.27 26.73 28.01
C THR A 108 33.56 27.92 28.66
N PRO A 109 32.25 28.11 28.42
CA PRO A 109 31.48 29.16 29.11
C PRO A 109 31.62 29.10 30.64
N GLU A 110 31.71 27.89 31.20
CA GLU A 110 31.73 27.65 32.64
C GLU A 110 33.08 27.99 33.29
N ASN A 111 34.20 27.83 32.57
CA ASN A 111 35.54 28.05 33.12
C ASN A 111 36.20 29.36 32.65
N TYR A 112 35.59 30.09 31.71
CA TYR A 112 36.16 31.28 31.08
C TYR A 112 36.58 32.36 32.09
N ALA A 113 35.80 32.56 33.15
CA ALA A 113 36.07 33.55 34.20
C ALA A 113 37.13 33.09 35.23
N GLY A 114 37.72 31.91 35.07
CA GLY A 114 38.73 31.39 35.99
C GLY A 114 40.11 32.01 35.77
N GLY A 115 40.87 32.22 36.86
CA GLY A 115 42.21 32.82 36.80
C GLY A 115 43.19 32.08 35.87
N ARG A 116 43.14 30.74 35.84
CA ARG A 116 43.94 29.91 34.92
C ARG A 116 43.65 30.20 33.45
N VAL A 117 42.40 30.50 33.10
CA VAL A 117 42.04 30.89 31.71
C VAL A 117 42.53 32.30 31.43
N GLY A 118 42.41 33.21 32.40
CA GLY A 118 43.00 34.55 32.30
C GLY A 118 44.49 34.52 31.97
N ASP A 119 45.28 33.73 32.70
CA ASP A 119 46.71 33.57 32.43
C ASP A 119 46.96 32.97 31.04
N ALA A 120 46.20 31.93 30.68
CA ALA A 120 46.30 31.29 29.37
C ALA A 120 46.02 32.27 28.22
N LEU A 121 44.98 33.11 28.31
CA LEU A 121 44.64 34.09 27.25
C LEU A 121 45.75 35.10 26.98
N HIS A 122 46.64 35.36 27.95
CA HIS A 122 47.81 36.24 27.80
C HIS A 122 49.09 35.51 27.39
N ASP A 123 49.11 34.18 27.45
CA ASP A 123 50.24 33.35 27.04
C ASP A 123 50.16 33.05 25.53
N PRO A 124 51.08 33.59 24.70
CA PRO A 124 51.06 33.35 23.25
C PRO A 124 51.42 31.90 22.88
N ASP A 125 52.14 31.17 23.73
CA ASP A 125 52.64 29.82 23.43
C ASP A 125 51.65 28.73 23.85
N ALA A 126 50.68 29.05 24.72
CA ALA A 126 49.65 28.10 25.16
C ALA A 126 48.64 27.80 24.05
N LEU A 127 48.40 26.51 23.76
CA LEU A 127 47.33 26.07 22.87
C LEU A 127 45.96 26.20 23.57
N LYS A 128 45.07 26.98 22.97
CA LYS A 128 43.73 27.30 23.49
C LYS A 128 42.69 26.67 22.57
N VAL A 129 41.84 25.83 23.15
CA VAL A 129 40.71 25.22 22.45
C VAL A 129 39.42 25.72 23.08
N PHE A 130 38.75 26.64 22.39
CA PHE A 130 37.48 27.21 22.80
C PHE A 130 36.35 26.31 22.34
N ILE A 131 35.51 25.81 23.25
CA ILE A 131 34.38 24.94 22.91
C ILE A 131 33.07 25.64 23.30
N PHE A 132 32.45 26.28 22.31
CA PHE A 132 31.30 27.15 22.53
C PHE A 132 30.11 26.78 21.63
N ASN A 133 28.94 27.19 22.07
CA ASN A 133 27.72 27.09 21.31
C ASN A 133 27.56 28.33 20.40
N VAL A 134 26.93 28.16 19.24
CA VAL A 134 26.72 29.22 18.25
C VAL A 134 26.01 30.45 18.82
N GLN A 135 25.04 30.29 19.73
CA GLN A 135 24.30 31.45 20.27
C GLN A 135 25.19 32.39 21.11
N LEU A 136 26.32 31.90 21.63
CA LEU A 136 27.28 32.73 22.38
C LEU A 136 28.22 33.53 21.47
N LEU A 137 28.21 33.27 20.16
CA LEU A 137 29.04 33.95 19.16
C LEU A 137 28.26 35.08 18.44
N THR A 138 26.94 35.16 18.59
CA THR A 138 26.11 36.21 18.01
C THR A 138 26.00 37.43 18.93
N LYS A 139 26.29 38.65 18.43
CA LYS A 139 26.13 39.89 19.19
C LYS A 139 24.69 40.05 19.73
N PRO A 140 24.49 40.34 21.03
CA PRO A 140 23.16 40.53 21.58
C PRO A 140 22.50 41.77 20.95
N THR A 141 21.23 41.61 20.52
CA THR A 141 20.40 42.73 20.07
C THR A 141 19.67 43.29 21.31
N ILE A 142 19.68 44.62 21.48
CA ILE A 142 19.35 45.43 22.69
C ILE A 142 18.00 45.12 23.42
N LYS A 143 17.16 44.16 23.00
CA LYS A 143 15.77 44.00 23.48
C LYS A 143 15.41 42.72 24.24
N THR A 144 16.35 41.90 24.72
CA THR A 144 15.97 40.63 25.39
C THR A 144 16.59 40.45 26.77
N SER A 145 16.18 41.30 27.72
CA SER A 145 16.61 41.25 29.12
C SER A 145 15.57 40.57 30.03
N ARG A 146 15.77 39.30 30.39
CA ARG A 146 15.24 38.71 31.65
C ARG A 146 16.26 37.74 32.29
N SER A 147 16.97 38.30 33.27
CA SER A 147 17.55 37.76 34.52
C SER A 147 18.36 36.44 34.60
N THR A 148 18.91 35.88 33.52
CA THR A 148 19.98 34.84 33.65
C THR A 148 21.14 34.98 32.66
N TYR A 149 21.07 35.94 31.74
CA TYR A 149 21.99 36.08 30.59
C TYR A 149 23.03 37.19 30.72
N LEU A 150 23.02 37.97 31.81
CA LEU A 150 23.94 39.11 31.96
C LEU A 150 25.41 38.66 32.04
N THR A 151 25.71 37.56 32.71
CA THR A 151 27.07 36.98 32.77
C THR A 151 27.53 36.43 31.41
N ASP A 152 26.62 35.80 30.66
CA ASP A 152 26.90 35.27 29.32
C ASP A 152 27.11 36.37 28.28
N GLU A 153 26.45 37.53 28.41
CA GLU A 153 26.66 38.70 27.53
C GLU A 153 28.06 39.33 27.70
N PHE A 154 28.55 39.45 28.94
CA PHE A 154 29.89 39.97 29.24
C PHE A 154 30.98 38.99 28.80
N ILE A 155 30.79 37.68 29.05
CA ILE A 155 31.70 36.62 28.57
C ILE A 155 31.72 36.60 27.04
N GLY A 156 30.56 36.65 26.39
CA GLY A 156 30.43 36.61 24.94
C GLY A 156 31.15 37.76 24.24
N THR A 157 31.02 38.99 24.76
CA THR A 157 31.68 40.17 24.17
C THR A 157 33.20 40.09 24.32
N ALA A 158 33.70 39.79 25.53
CA ALA A 158 35.14 39.69 25.79
C ALA A 158 35.80 38.54 25.02
N LEU A 159 35.13 37.38 24.94
CA LEU A 159 35.59 36.24 24.15
C LEU A 159 35.64 36.58 22.67
N TYR A 160 34.58 37.20 22.15
CA TYR A 160 34.50 37.60 20.76
C TYR A 160 35.59 38.59 20.37
N ASP A 161 35.85 39.60 21.22
CA ASP A 161 36.93 40.57 21.01
C ASP A 161 38.31 39.89 21.02
N HIS A 162 38.54 38.95 21.95
CA HIS A 162 39.78 38.16 21.97
C HIS A 162 39.97 37.34 20.68
N LEU A 163 38.96 36.55 20.30
CA LEU A 163 38.99 35.70 19.10
C LEU A 163 39.17 36.52 17.82
N ARG A 164 38.63 37.73 17.76
CA ARG A 164 38.80 38.64 16.63
C ARG A 164 40.18 39.29 16.59
N SER A 165 40.88 39.37 17.73
CA SER A 165 42.19 40.02 17.84
C SER A 165 43.38 39.12 17.49
N VAL A 166 43.17 37.81 17.40
CA VAL A 166 44.22 36.83 17.12
C VAL A 166 44.38 36.56 15.62
N ASP A 167 45.62 36.37 15.16
CA ASP A 167 45.95 36.24 13.72
C ASP A 167 45.92 34.79 13.19
N ASP A 168 45.82 33.79 14.07
CA ASP A 168 45.97 32.37 13.77
C ASP A 168 44.68 31.54 13.99
N LEU A 169 43.53 32.19 14.16
CA LEU A 169 42.28 31.53 14.52
C LEU A 169 41.83 30.49 13.48
N VAL A 170 41.58 29.26 13.94
CA VAL A 170 40.90 28.21 13.16
C VAL A 170 39.56 27.88 13.79
N ILE A 171 38.53 27.76 12.95
CA ILE A 171 37.19 27.39 13.41
C ILE A 171 36.85 26.00 12.90
N ILE A 172 36.45 25.11 13.79
CA ILE A 172 35.93 23.77 13.48
C ILE A 172 34.46 23.74 13.86
N ALA A 173 33.57 23.57 12.89
CA ALA A 173 32.13 23.50 13.11
C ALA A 173 31.66 22.04 13.05
N ASP A 174 31.25 21.49 14.20
CA ASP A 174 30.67 20.15 14.27
C ASP A 174 29.17 20.18 13.93
N GLU A 175 28.68 19.14 13.26
CA GLU A 175 27.34 19.12 12.66
C GLU A 175 27.04 20.37 11.80
N HIS A 176 27.97 20.72 10.90
CA HIS A 176 27.95 21.95 10.10
C HIS A 176 26.61 22.28 9.41
N HIS A 177 25.82 21.27 9.06
CA HIS A 177 24.52 21.42 8.40
C HIS A 177 23.47 22.15 9.26
N VAL A 178 23.58 22.11 10.59
CA VAL A 178 22.59 22.69 11.51
C VAL A 178 22.59 24.22 11.45
N TYR A 179 23.73 24.83 11.13
CA TYR A 179 23.90 26.28 11.17
C TYR A 179 23.21 27.02 10.02
N ARG A 180 22.43 26.32 9.19
CA ARG A 180 21.74 26.88 8.01
C ARG A 180 20.48 27.67 8.34
N ASN A 181 19.67 27.22 9.29
CA ASN A 181 18.43 27.89 9.66
C ASN A 181 18.68 29.30 10.22
N GLU A 182 19.89 29.54 10.76
CA GLU A 182 20.41 30.82 11.21
C GLU A 182 21.63 31.28 10.38
N ALA A 183 21.80 30.74 9.16
CA ALA A 183 23.01 30.86 8.31
C ALA A 183 23.55 32.27 8.20
N LYS A 184 22.64 33.24 8.08
CA LYS A 184 23.05 34.63 7.88
C LYS A 184 23.77 35.15 9.12
N LYS A 185 23.21 34.95 10.31
CA LYS A 185 23.81 35.38 11.59
C LYS A 185 25.05 34.56 11.94
N PHE A 186 25.02 33.25 11.70
CA PHE A 186 26.17 32.38 11.94
C PHE A 186 27.35 32.71 11.02
N HIS A 187 27.13 32.75 9.70
CA HIS A 187 28.18 33.09 8.75
C HIS A 187 28.66 34.53 8.93
N GLU A 188 27.79 35.49 9.26
CA GLU A 188 28.21 36.86 9.60
C GLU A 188 29.09 36.84 10.86
N ALA A 189 28.64 36.21 11.95
CA ALA A 189 29.40 36.14 13.20
C ALA A 189 30.77 35.47 13.03
N VAL A 190 30.83 34.34 12.30
CA VAL A 190 32.07 33.59 12.03
C VAL A 190 33.00 34.35 11.09
N ARG A 191 32.47 35.00 10.04
CA ARG A 191 33.29 35.81 9.12
C ARG A 191 33.86 37.05 9.81
N ASP A 192 33.12 37.65 10.73
CA ASP A 192 33.58 38.82 11.48
C ASP A 192 34.72 38.52 12.47
N LEU A 193 35.00 37.23 12.74
CA LEU A 193 36.16 36.78 13.50
C LEU A 193 37.43 36.66 12.65
N TYR A 194 37.34 36.83 11.32
CA TYR A 194 38.46 36.70 10.38
C TYR A 194 39.33 35.43 10.57
N PRO A 195 38.73 34.23 10.67
CA PRO A 195 39.51 33.01 10.85
C PRO A 195 40.42 32.75 9.64
N ARG A 196 41.57 32.10 9.88
CA ARG A 196 42.45 31.58 8.83
C ARG A 196 41.80 30.45 8.05
N ALA A 197 40.93 29.69 8.69
CA ALA A 197 40.15 28.62 8.05
C ALA A 197 38.87 28.29 8.83
N LEU A 198 37.84 27.86 8.11
CA LEU A 198 36.61 27.29 8.66
C LEU A 198 36.45 25.86 8.14
N VAL A 199 36.48 24.88 9.05
CA VAL A 199 36.36 23.45 8.75
C VAL A 199 35.02 22.93 9.26
N GLY A 200 34.10 22.63 8.34
CA GLY A 200 32.82 22.00 8.64
C GLY A 200 32.92 20.48 8.64
N LEU A 201 32.53 19.83 9.73
CA LEU A 201 32.40 18.38 9.81
C LEU A 201 30.91 18.03 9.87
N THR A 202 30.42 17.19 8.96
CA THR A 202 29.00 16.80 8.93
C THR A 202 28.80 15.45 8.24
N ALA A 203 27.76 14.72 8.61
CA ALA A 203 27.34 13.52 7.88
C ALA A 203 26.29 13.82 6.80
N THR A 204 25.69 15.01 6.88
CA THR A 204 24.52 15.39 6.10
C THR A 204 24.74 16.79 5.57
N PRO A 205 25.68 17.02 4.64
CA PRO A 205 25.93 18.35 4.11
C PRO A 205 24.67 18.89 3.46
N ASP A 206 24.44 20.18 3.62
CA ASP A 206 23.27 20.81 3.02
C ASP A 206 23.49 21.02 1.51
N GLU A 207 22.41 20.96 0.75
CA GLU A 207 22.38 21.16 -0.70
C GLU A 207 23.13 22.41 -1.18
N SER A 208 23.12 23.52 -0.44
CA SER A 208 23.87 24.70 -0.88
C SER A 208 25.39 24.55 -0.76
N ASP A 209 25.89 23.64 0.08
CA ASP A 209 27.34 23.35 0.13
C ASP A 209 27.74 22.52 -1.08
N ARG A 210 26.85 21.65 -1.54
CA ARG A 210 27.00 20.89 -2.79
C ARG A 210 26.99 21.81 -4.02
N LYS A 211 26.29 22.95 -3.95
CA LYS A 211 26.20 23.94 -5.04
C LYS A 211 27.46 24.80 -5.18
N VAL A 212 28.27 24.93 -4.14
CA VAL A 212 29.51 25.73 -4.17
C VAL A 212 30.69 24.82 -4.54
N PRO A 213 31.29 24.98 -5.74
CA PRO A 213 32.42 24.15 -6.15
C PRO A 213 33.60 24.27 -5.19
N GLY A 214 34.18 23.13 -4.80
CA GLY A 214 35.34 23.09 -3.91
C GLY A 214 35.04 23.42 -2.44
N ARG A 215 33.76 23.57 -2.05
CA ARG A 215 33.38 23.67 -0.64
C ARG A 215 33.38 22.31 0.05
N ILE A 216 32.75 21.29 -0.55
CA ILE A 216 32.90 19.92 -0.08
C ILE A 216 34.21 19.35 -0.63
N ILE A 217 35.21 19.22 0.24
CA ILE A 217 36.58 18.85 -0.14
C ILE A 217 36.86 17.36 0.03
N PHE A 218 36.08 16.70 0.89
CA PHE A 218 36.22 15.28 1.19
C PHE A 218 34.84 14.67 1.41
N GLN A 219 34.62 13.50 0.80
CA GLN A 219 33.39 12.74 0.94
C GLN A 219 33.75 11.30 1.31
N TYR A 220 33.06 10.79 2.33
CA TYR A 220 33.15 9.39 2.73
C TYR A 220 31.77 8.90 3.13
N SER A 221 31.11 8.21 2.20
CA SER A 221 29.68 7.89 2.31
C SER A 221 29.42 6.69 3.22
N LEU A 222 28.14 6.48 3.57
CA LEU A 222 27.75 5.30 4.34
C LEU A 222 28.04 4.00 3.58
N ALA A 223 27.95 4.01 2.24
CA ALA A 223 28.32 2.86 1.40
C ALA A 223 29.77 2.48 1.64
N GLU A 224 30.66 3.47 1.60
CA GLU A 224 32.09 3.28 1.79
C GLU A 224 32.37 2.75 3.20
N ALA A 225 31.74 3.34 4.21
CA ALA A 225 31.84 2.85 5.59
C ALA A 225 31.38 1.38 5.74
N ILE A 226 30.31 0.97 5.04
CA ILE A 226 29.81 -0.40 5.06
C ILE A 226 30.77 -1.35 4.31
N ALA A 227 31.26 -0.94 3.15
CA ALA A 227 32.19 -1.72 2.32
C ALA A 227 33.54 -1.93 3.01
N ASP A 228 34.02 -0.88 3.69
CA ASP A 228 35.27 -0.89 4.45
C ASP A 228 35.08 -1.47 5.88
N GLN A 229 33.89 -2.02 6.18
CA GLN A 229 33.54 -2.71 7.43
C GLN A 229 33.69 -1.87 8.71
N LEU A 230 33.59 -0.54 8.60
CA LEU A 230 33.80 0.39 9.73
C LEU A 230 32.53 0.65 10.56
N VAL A 231 31.38 0.17 10.09
CA VAL A 231 30.05 0.31 10.71
C VAL A 231 29.25 -0.99 10.58
N LYS A 232 28.16 -1.12 11.37
CA LYS A 232 27.17 -2.18 11.21
C LYS A 232 26.45 -2.11 9.85
N ILE A 233 25.87 -3.22 9.44
CA ILE A 233 25.03 -3.33 8.26
C ILE A 233 23.57 -3.02 8.64
N PRO A 234 22.92 -2.03 8.01
CA PRO A 234 21.50 -1.78 8.25
C PRO A 234 20.63 -2.85 7.58
N VAL A 235 19.71 -3.43 8.34
CA VAL A 235 18.77 -4.47 7.88
C VAL A 235 17.35 -3.93 7.97
N VAL A 236 16.67 -3.85 6.82
CA VAL A 236 15.26 -3.47 6.76
C VAL A 236 14.40 -4.69 7.09
N VAL A 237 13.55 -4.55 8.10
CA VAL A 237 12.63 -5.60 8.56
C VAL A 237 11.19 -5.18 8.31
N TYR A 238 10.42 -6.08 7.68
CA TYR A 238 9.03 -5.84 7.34
C TYR A 238 8.22 -7.14 7.36
N ARG A 239 6.90 -7.00 7.53
CA ARG A 239 5.92 -8.08 7.40
C ARG A 239 5.31 -8.07 6.00
N GLU A 240 4.99 -9.25 5.46
CA GLU A 240 4.26 -9.37 4.18
C GLU A 240 2.74 -9.25 4.35
N ASP A 241 2.22 -9.47 5.56
CA ASP A 241 0.79 -9.44 5.89
C ASP A 241 0.17 -8.02 5.86
N GLY A 242 0.99 -6.99 5.70
CA GLY A 242 0.55 -5.60 5.64
C GLY A 242 0.01 -5.05 6.96
N ASN A 243 0.20 -5.76 8.09
CA ASN A 243 -0.22 -5.29 9.40
C ASN A 243 0.60 -4.06 9.80
N LYS A 244 -0.13 -2.98 10.12
CA LYS A 244 0.39 -1.64 10.43
C LYS A 244 0.15 -1.26 11.89
N ASP A 245 -0.32 -2.18 12.71
CA ASP A 245 -0.59 -1.91 14.11
C ASP A 245 0.71 -1.60 14.87
N VAL A 246 0.71 -0.49 15.62
CA VAL A 246 1.88 -0.01 16.38
C VAL A 246 2.31 -1.05 17.40
N ARG A 247 1.33 -1.64 18.09
CA ARG A 247 1.56 -2.63 19.14
C ARG A 247 2.21 -3.89 18.57
N THR A 248 1.79 -4.36 17.40
CA THR A 248 2.46 -5.46 16.67
C THR A 248 3.92 -5.13 16.31
N GLN A 249 4.19 -3.92 15.83
CA GLN A 249 5.56 -3.52 15.51
C GLN A 249 6.48 -3.50 16.73
N LEU A 250 6.00 -2.97 17.85
CA LEU A 250 6.75 -2.97 19.11
C LEU A 250 7.00 -4.41 19.60
N ALA A 251 6.02 -5.30 19.41
CA ALA A 251 6.15 -6.70 19.78
C ALA A 251 7.20 -7.42 18.91
N ASP A 252 7.19 -7.19 17.59
CA ASP A 252 8.22 -7.68 16.67
C ASP A 252 9.61 -7.15 17.04
N ALA A 253 9.70 -5.87 17.42
CA ALA A 253 10.93 -5.24 17.87
C ALA A 253 11.48 -5.88 19.14
N CYS A 254 10.63 -6.08 20.14
CA CYS A 254 10.98 -6.74 21.40
C CYS A 254 11.44 -8.19 21.15
N HIS A 255 10.74 -8.91 20.30
CA HIS A 255 11.10 -10.28 19.94
C HIS A 255 12.47 -10.35 19.26
N LEU A 256 12.71 -9.54 18.23
CA LEU A 256 14.01 -9.50 17.55
C LEU A 256 15.15 -9.09 18.49
N ARG A 257 14.92 -8.10 19.36
CA ARG A 257 15.89 -7.68 20.37
C ARG A 257 16.25 -8.85 21.30
N LYS A 258 15.25 -9.60 21.77
CA LYS A 258 15.46 -10.76 22.65
C LYS A 258 16.24 -11.88 21.96
N VAL A 259 15.89 -12.20 20.71
CA VAL A 259 16.64 -13.18 19.89
C VAL A 259 18.09 -12.74 19.72
N LYS A 260 18.34 -11.45 19.48
CA LYS A 260 19.71 -10.91 19.41
C LYS A 260 20.44 -11.00 20.74
N GLU A 261 19.77 -10.76 21.86
CA GLU A 261 20.35 -10.83 23.21
C GLU A 261 20.85 -12.26 23.51
N GLU A 262 19.99 -13.25 23.31
CA GLU A 262 20.31 -14.67 23.52
C GLU A 262 21.47 -15.11 22.62
N THR A 263 21.36 -14.85 21.31
CA THR A 263 22.37 -15.31 20.34
C THR A 263 23.71 -14.56 20.46
N THR A 264 23.69 -13.27 20.79
CA THR A 264 24.91 -12.48 21.04
C THR A 264 25.57 -12.92 22.33
N GLY A 265 24.81 -13.21 23.38
CA GLY A 265 25.33 -13.72 24.65
C GLY A 265 26.06 -15.05 24.48
N GLU A 266 25.42 -16.02 23.81
CA GLU A 266 26.06 -17.30 23.50
C GLU A 266 27.33 -17.13 22.66
N TRP A 267 27.31 -16.24 21.67
CA TRP A 267 28.47 -15.95 20.84
C TRP A 267 29.59 -15.31 21.64
N ALA A 268 29.29 -14.32 22.48
CA ALA A 268 30.28 -13.61 23.30
C ALA A 268 30.95 -14.56 24.30
N GLU A 269 30.18 -15.41 24.97
CA GLU A 269 30.69 -16.43 25.89
C GLU A 269 31.62 -17.43 25.18
N ARG A 270 31.18 -18.00 24.05
CA ARG A 270 31.99 -18.95 23.26
C ARG A 270 33.30 -18.36 22.74
N ASN A 271 33.33 -17.05 22.48
CA ASN A 271 34.50 -16.36 21.92
C ASN A 271 35.30 -15.57 22.98
N GLY A 272 34.95 -15.66 24.26
CA GLY A 272 35.63 -14.94 25.34
C GLY A 272 35.57 -13.41 25.20
N ARG A 273 34.50 -12.88 24.60
CA ARG A 273 34.29 -11.43 24.40
C ARG A 273 33.34 -10.88 25.50
N PRO A 274 33.43 -9.58 25.85
CA PRO A 274 32.49 -8.96 26.78
C PRO A 274 31.03 -9.06 26.30
N MET A 275 30.11 -9.25 27.24
CA MET A 275 28.68 -9.24 26.96
C MET A 275 28.24 -7.85 26.47
N VAL A 276 27.40 -7.83 25.44
CA VAL A 276 26.80 -6.60 24.90
C VAL A 276 25.29 -6.76 24.96
N ASN A 277 24.62 -5.96 25.79
CA ASN A 277 23.17 -5.99 25.93
C ASN A 277 22.50 -5.27 24.76
N PRO A 278 21.75 -5.96 23.88
CA PRO A 278 21.11 -5.32 22.73
C PRO A 278 19.94 -4.42 23.17
N VAL A 279 19.97 -3.16 22.73
CA VAL A 279 18.95 -2.15 23.06
C VAL A 279 18.02 -1.90 21.87
N LEU A 280 16.73 -1.79 22.16
CA LEU A 280 15.69 -1.31 21.25
C LEU A 280 15.62 0.23 21.33
N PHE A 281 15.73 0.92 20.21
CA PHE A 281 15.56 2.37 20.15
C PHE A 281 14.28 2.72 19.38
N VAL A 282 13.34 3.39 20.04
CA VAL A 282 12.08 3.83 19.45
C VAL A 282 12.07 5.36 19.32
N VAL A 283 11.84 5.84 18.11
CA VAL A 283 11.75 7.27 17.80
C VAL A 283 10.31 7.66 17.50
N CYS A 284 9.70 8.39 18.42
CA CYS A 284 8.32 8.89 18.38
C CYS A 284 8.23 10.31 17.80
N GLN A 285 7.02 10.75 17.47
CA GLN A 285 6.73 12.08 16.92
C GLN A 285 6.39 13.12 17.99
N SER A 286 5.84 12.68 19.12
CA SER A 286 5.43 13.54 20.24
C SER A 286 5.78 12.93 21.59
N ILE A 287 5.81 13.76 22.63
CA ILE A 287 6.05 13.31 24.01
C ILE A 287 4.91 12.38 24.47
N ASP A 288 3.68 12.65 24.04
CA ASP A 288 2.52 11.82 24.37
C ASP A 288 2.67 10.41 23.77
N GLU A 289 3.04 10.32 22.49
CA GLU A 289 3.33 9.02 21.84
C GLU A 289 4.51 8.32 22.51
N ALA A 290 5.57 9.06 22.90
CA ALA A 290 6.70 8.48 23.61
C ALA A 290 6.29 7.89 24.97
N THR A 291 5.36 8.53 25.68
CA THR A 291 4.83 8.02 26.96
C THR A 291 4.01 6.75 26.73
N GLU A 292 3.06 6.76 25.77
CA GLU A 292 2.23 5.59 25.44
C GLU A 292 3.07 4.38 25.01
N VAL A 293 4.09 4.61 24.18
CA VAL A 293 5.03 3.57 23.74
C VAL A 293 5.85 3.05 24.93
N ALA A 294 6.34 3.92 25.80
CA ALA A 294 7.11 3.50 26.97
C ALA A 294 6.26 2.64 27.92
N GLU A 295 5.02 3.04 28.19
CA GLU A 295 4.06 2.27 28.99
C GLU A 295 3.72 0.93 28.34
N THR A 296 3.53 0.91 27.02
CA THR A 296 3.27 -0.33 26.27
C THR A 296 4.46 -1.28 26.38
N LEU A 297 5.69 -0.78 26.17
CA LEU A 297 6.91 -1.59 26.25
C LEU A 297 7.16 -2.12 27.66
N ALA A 298 6.82 -1.35 28.70
CA ALA A 298 6.91 -1.77 30.09
C ALA A 298 5.84 -2.81 30.48
N GLY A 299 4.75 -2.92 29.70
CA GLY A 299 3.64 -3.81 29.96
C GLY A 299 3.92 -5.31 29.67
N PRO A 300 3.02 -6.19 30.12
CA PRO A 300 3.13 -7.63 29.89
C PRO A 300 3.04 -7.96 28.39
N GLY A 301 3.90 -8.88 27.94
CA GLY A 301 4.01 -9.27 26.53
C GLY A 301 5.04 -8.46 25.71
N PHE A 302 5.71 -7.48 26.33
CA PHE A 302 6.81 -6.71 25.73
C PHE A 302 8.12 -6.92 26.50
N ILE A 303 8.70 -5.86 27.06
CA ILE A 303 9.88 -5.96 27.93
C ILE A 303 9.45 -6.38 29.34
N GLY A 304 8.28 -5.93 29.80
CA GLY A 304 7.65 -6.41 31.04
C GLY A 304 8.18 -5.78 32.33
N GLU A 305 9.17 -4.89 32.23
CA GLU A 305 9.75 -4.19 33.39
C GLU A 305 9.87 -2.69 33.14
N PRO A 306 9.24 -1.83 33.96
CA PRO A 306 9.34 -0.38 33.82
C PRO A 306 10.77 0.16 33.90
N SER A 307 11.62 -0.42 34.76
CA SER A 307 13.04 -0.03 34.90
C SER A 307 13.89 -0.35 33.67
N ALA A 308 13.42 -1.27 32.81
CA ALA A 308 14.11 -1.64 31.59
C ALA A 308 13.72 -0.75 30.39
N VAL A 309 12.76 0.17 30.55
CA VAL A 309 12.29 1.09 29.51
C VAL A 309 12.59 2.53 29.89
N LEU A 310 13.47 3.18 29.12
CA LEU A 310 13.92 4.53 29.40
C LEU A 310 13.29 5.54 28.43
N GLN A 311 12.44 6.43 28.95
CA GLN A 311 11.88 7.54 28.17
C GLN A 311 12.78 8.78 28.27
N VAL A 312 13.27 9.26 27.12
CA VAL A 312 14.14 10.44 27.04
C VAL A 312 13.51 11.56 26.20
N THR A 313 13.08 12.62 26.88
CA THR A 313 12.47 13.83 26.30
C THR A 313 13.16 15.08 26.83
N SER A 314 12.75 16.26 26.34
CA SER A 314 13.37 17.52 26.76
C SER A 314 13.17 17.86 28.25
N GLY A 315 12.20 17.24 28.91
CA GLY A 315 11.93 17.38 30.34
C GLY A 315 12.44 16.21 31.19
N SER A 316 13.28 15.32 30.65
CA SER A 316 13.78 14.16 31.41
C SER A 316 14.58 14.57 32.64
N LYS A 317 14.33 13.85 33.74
CA LYS A 317 15.02 14.03 35.04
C LYS A 317 16.46 13.54 34.97
N GLU A 318 17.27 13.98 35.93
CA GLU A 318 18.69 13.65 36.04
C GLU A 318 18.96 12.14 36.08
N ASP A 319 18.16 11.38 36.84
CA ASP A 319 18.22 9.91 36.90
C ASP A 319 18.09 9.24 35.52
N ALA A 320 17.23 9.77 34.64
CA ALA A 320 17.05 9.23 33.30
C ALA A 320 18.27 9.51 32.40
N LEU A 321 18.95 10.64 32.62
CA LEU A 321 20.18 10.99 31.91
C LEU A 321 21.37 10.16 32.41
N GLU A 322 21.41 9.82 33.69
CA GLU A 322 22.42 8.93 34.29
C GLU A 322 22.24 7.49 33.76
N ALA A 323 21.02 6.97 33.78
CA ALA A 323 20.70 5.67 33.20
C ALA A 323 21.05 5.59 31.71
N LEU A 324 20.83 6.68 30.96
CA LEU A 324 21.22 6.80 29.56
C LEU A 324 22.75 6.76 29.37
N ALA A 325 23.52 7.30 30.31
CA ALA A 325 24.98 7.30 30.27
C ALA A 325 25.56 5.92 30.56
N GLY A 326 24.94 5.15 31.47
CA GLY A 326 25.33 3.79 31.83
C GLY A 326 24.74 2.69 30.95
N ILE A 327 24.06 3.02 29.84
CA ILE A 327 23.32 2.03 29.04
C ILE A 327 24.20 0.97 28.35
N GLU A 328 25.49 1.23 28.18
CA GLU A 328 26.45 0.29 27.60
C GLU A 328 27.03 -0.69 28.63
N ASP A 329 26.76 -0.47 29.92
CA ASP A 329 27.20 -1.35 30.99
C ASP A 329 26.50 -2.72 30.88
N PRO A 330 27.24 -3.85 30.96
CA PRO A 330 26.65 -5.19 31.03
C PRO A 330 25.61 -5.37 32.13
N ASP A 331 25.71 -4.63 33.23
CA ASP A 331 24.76 -4.71 34.36
C ASP A 331 23.59 -3.72 34.23
N SER A 332 23.57 -2.89 33.17
CA SER A 332 22.46 -1.97 32.93
C SER A 332 21.14 -2.75 32.75
N PRO A 333 20.05 -2.37 33.43
CA PRO A 333 18.74 -3.02 33.25
C PRO A 333 18.02 -2.55 31.98
N VAL A 334 18.47 -1.46 31.36
CA VAL A 334 17.77 -0.83 30.23
C VAL A 334 17.83 -1.73 28.99
N ARG A 335 16.67 -2.01 28.38
CA ARG A 335 16.50 -2.78 27.14
C ARG A 335 15.77 -2.02 26.04
N ALA A 336 15.05 -0.95 26.38
CA ALA A 336 14.53 -0.01 25.40
C ALA A 336 14.76 1.45 25.78
N VAL A 337 14.97 2.28 24.77
CA VAL A 337 14.99 3.73 24.88
C VAL A 337 13.93 4.29 23.95
N VAL A 338 13.05 5.12 24.49
CA VAL A 338 11.99 5.81 23.73
C VAL A 338 12.30 7.31 23.72
N SER A 339 12.39 7.92 22.54
CA SER A 339 12.71 9.35 22.41
C SER A 339 11.93 10.01 21.29
N VAL A 340 11.81 11.33 21.36
CA VAL A 340 11.20 12.17 20.31
C VAL A 340 12.32 12.83 19.51
N ASP A 341 12.97 13.81 20.13
CA ASP A 341 13.96 14.68 19.47
C ASP A 341 15.29 14.81 20.21
N MET A 342 15.31 14.56 21.53
CA MET A 342 16.49 14.77 22.39
C MET A 342 17.70 13.92 21.98
N LEU A 343 17.47 12.72 21.42
CA LEU A 343 18.53 11.81 21.01
C LEU A 343 18.86 11.86 19.51
N LYS A 344 18.32 12.87 18.79
CA LYS A 344 18.71 13.14 17.38
C LYS A 344 20.21 13.42 17.27
N GLU A 345 20.77 14.10 18.26
CA GLU A 345 22.14 14.59 18.29
C GLU A 345 22.85 14.23 19.60
N GLY A 346 24.16 13.96 19.55
CA GLY A 346 25.01 13.81 20.74
C GLY A 346 24.89 12.53 21.57
N TRP A 347 23.88 11.68 21.35
CA TRP A 347 23.83 10.36 21.98
C TRP A 347 24.77 9.38 21.28
N ASP A 348 25.69 8.79 22.04
CA ASP A 348 26.76 7.95 21.50
C ASP A 348 26.84 6.62 22.25
N VAL A 349 26.24 5.58 21.66
CA VAL A 349 26.21 4.19 22.17
C VAL A 349 26.50 3.19 21.04
N LYS A 350 26.96 1.99 21.40
CA LYS A 350 27.33 0.91 20.46
C LYS A 350 26.36 -0.27 20.47
N ASN A 351 25.53 -0.40 21.51
CA ASN A 351 24.68 -1.56 21.76
C ASN A 351 23.24 -1.45 21.21
N ILE A 352 22.91 -0.38 20.47
CA ILE A 352 21.65 -0.33 19.71
C ILE A 352 21.64 -1.43 18.65
N SER A 353 20.57 -2.23 18.65
CA SER A 353 20.46 -3.44 17.83
C SER A 353 19.18 -3.50 17.00
N VAL A 354 18.11 -2.84 17.46
CA VAL A 354 16.81 -2.74 16.80
C VAL A 354 16.34 -1.29 16.90
N ILE A 355 15.85 -0.74 15.78
CA ILE A 355 15.32 0.62 15.69
C ILE A 355 13.88 0.54 15.17
N VAL A 356 12.97 1.24 15.85
CA VAL A 356 11.60 1.49 15.39
C VAL A 356 11.45 2.99 15.17
N ALA A 357 11.26 3.41 13.92
CA ALA A 357 10.99 4.80 13.59
C ALA A 357 9.48 4.99 13.35
N ARG A 358 8.81 5.73 14.25
CA ARG A 358 7.37 5.99 14.17
C ARG A 358 6.97 7.14 13.26
N ARG A 359 7.93 7.80 12.62
CA ARG A 359 7.70 8.87 11.62
C ARG A 359 8.02 8.40 10.22
N THR A 360 7.33 8.93 9.22
CA THR A 360 7.75 8.79 7.82
C THR A 360 9.18 9.33 7.71
N LEU A 361 10.09 8.54 7.15
CA LEU A 361 11.49 8.92 6.90
C LEU A 361 11.58 9.91 5.71
N ALA A 362 10.82 11.01 5.81
CA ALA A 362 10.60 11.97 4.74
C ALA A 362 11.84 12.81 4.40
N SER A 363 12.79 12.96 5.34
CA SER A 363 14.02 13.75 5.16
C SER A 363 15.28 12.86 5.14
N GLN A 364 16.19 13.13 4.19
CA GLN A 364 17.53 12.49 4.08
C GLN A 364 18.31 12.64 5.38
N THR A 365 18.43 13.87 5.88
CA THR A 365 19.13 14.26 7.11
C THR A 365 18.65 13.48 8.33
N LEU A 366 17.33 13.38 8.46
CA LEU A 366 16.71 12.84 9.66
C LEU A 366 16.82 11.30 9.72
N THR A 367 16.90 10.64 8.55
CA THR A 367 17.07 9.18 8.43
C THR A 367 18.50 8.78 8.79
N GLU A 368 19.49 9.49 8.27
CA GLU A 368 20.92 9.24 8.56
C GLU A 368 21.29 9.56 10.01
N GLN A 369 20.65 10.56 10.61
CA GLN A 369 20.84 10.88 12.03
C GLN A 369 20.28 9.80 12.98
N ILE A 370 19.09 9.24 12.68
CA ILE A 370 18.55 8.10 13.47
C ILE A 370 19.39 6.85 13.23
N LEU A 371 19.66 6.54 11.97
CA LEU A 371 20.38 5.33 11.60
C LEU A 371 21.81 5.35 12.17
N GLY A 372 22.47 6.51 12.12
CA GLY A 372 23.80 6.76 12.66
C GLY A 372 23.99 6.40 14.14
N ARG A 373 22.91 6.32 14.93
CA ARG A 373 22.97 5.88 16.33
C ARG A 373 23.13 4.37 16.43
N GLY A 374 22.48 3.62 15.54
CA GLY A 374 22.52 2.17 15.49
C GLY A 374 23.69 1.56 14.73
N LEU A 375 24.47 2.37 14.00
CA LEU A 375 25.51 1.88 13.08
C LEU A 375 26.85 1.54 13.74
N ARG A 376 27.04 1.78 15.04
CA ARG A 376 28.34 1.55 15.69
C ARG A 376 28.60 0.08 15.99
N LEU A 377 29.87 -0.30 15.81
CA LEU A 377 30.37 -1.65 16.09
C LEU A 377 30.58 -1.84 17.60
N PRO A 378 29.96 -2.85 18.25
CA PRO A 378 30.08 -3.06 19.70
C PRO A 378 31.50 -3.33 20.15
N TYR A 379 32.23 -4.11 19.35
CA TYR A 379 33.60 -4.53 19.63
C TYR A 379 34.66 -3.69 18.88
N GLY A 380 34.26 -2.57 18.27
CA GLY A 380 35.14 -1.72 17.45
C GLY A 380 35.42 -2.26 16.04
N GLU A 381 35.20 -3.55 15.82
CA GLU A 381 35.33 -4.27 14.55
C GLU A 381 34.07 -5.10 14.25
N ARG A 382 33.88 -5.50 12.98
CA ARG A 382 32.91 -6.53 12.63
C ARG A 382 33.45 -7.89 13.04
N VAL A 383 32.59 -8.70 13.65
CA VAL A 383 33.01 -9.99 14.22
C VAL A 383 32.64 -11.18 13.33
N GLY A 384 32.01 -10.94 12.19
CA GLY A 384 31.56 -11.97 11.25
C GLY A 384 30.26 -12.66 11.69
N PHE A 385 29.55 -12.10 12.68
CA PHE A 385 28.30 -12.64 13.19
C PHE A 385 27.16 -11.64 12.97
N SER A 386 26.22 -12.00 12.10
CA SER A 386 25.19 -11.07 11.62
C SER A 386 24.31 -10.47 12.73
N MET A 387 24.07 -11.20 13.83
CA MET A 387 23.25 -10.67 14.94
C MET A 387 23.93 -9.51 15.68
N VAL A 388 25.27 -9.46 15.64
CA VAL A 388 26.10 -8.39 16.22
C VAL A 388 26.41 -7.31 15.18
N ASP A 389 26.76 -7.71 13.97
CA ASP A 389 27.21 -6.83 12.90
C ASP A 389 26.07 -6.09 12.19
N CYS A 390 24.80 -6.42 12.50
CA CYS A 390 23.64 -5.78 11.89
C CYS A 390 22.77 -5.01 12.90
N VAL A 391 22.20 -3.90 12.43
CA VAL A 391 21.10 -3.19 13.11
C VAL A 391 19.80 -3.40 12.34
N ASP A 392 18.77 -3.90 13.02
CA ASP A 392 17.46 -4.13 12.41
C ASP A 392 16.61 -2.86 12.49
N ILE A 393 15.97 -2.48 11.39
CA ILE A 393 15.13 -1.28 11.27
C ILE A 393 13.74 -1.76 10.89
N ILE A 394 12.78 -1.59 11.78
CA ILE A 394 11.40 -2.01 11.56
C ILE A 394 10.68 -0.89 10.81
N ALA A 395 10.20 -1.21 9.61
CA ALA A 395 9.51 -0.26 8.72
C ALA A 395 7.99 -0.49 8.70
N HIS A 396 7.22 0.61 8.59
CA HIS A 396 5.75 0.61 8.58
C HIS A 396 5.12 0.66 7.17
N GLU A 397 5.91 0.88 6.12
CA GLU A 397 5.36 1.00 4.76
C GLU A 397 5.38 -0.31 3.98
N SER A 398 4.42 -0.45 3.07
CA SER A 398 4.30 -1.59 2.17
C SER A 398 5.60 -1.75 1.37
N TYR A 399 6.06 -2.99 1.28
CA TYR A 399 7.23 -3.45 0.55
C TYR A 399 7.53 -2.70 -0.78
N ARG A 400 6.49 -2.28 -1.54
CA ARG A 400 6.62 -1.47 -2.76
C ARG A 400 7.20 -0.06 -2.54
N ARG A 401 6.78 0.68 -1.52
CA ARG A 401 7.40 1.97 -1.17
C ARG A 401 8.74 1.79 -0.47
N LEU A 402 8.97 0.64 0.17
CA LEU A 402 10.29 0.25 0.66
C LEU A 402 11.29 -0.01 -0.47
N LEU A 403 10.83 -0.37 -1.67
CA LEU A 403 11.67 -0.48 -2.86
C LEU A 403 11.94 0.90 -3.50
N ASP A 404 10.95 1.80 -3.56
CA ASP A 404 11.16 3.20 -4.00
C ASP A 404 12.09 3.95 -3.03
N SER A 405 11.92 3.71 -1.73
CA SER A 405 12.83 4.21 -0.69
C SER A 405 14.11 3.39 -0.55
N LYS A 406 14.21 2.18 -1.13
CA LYS A 406 15.48 1.47 -1.33
C LYS A 406 16.28 2.19 -2.39
N GLU A 407 15.69 2.61 -3.51
CA GLU A 407 16.39 3.48 -4.47
C GLU A 407 16.76 4.81 -3.82
N ALA A 408 15.87 5.42 -3.04
CA ALA A 408 16.21 6.63 -2.27
C ALA A 408 17.28 6.37 -1.17
N LEU A 409 17.29 5.20 -0.51
CA LEU A 409 18.33 4.82 0.46
C LEU A 409 19.65 4.49 -0.24
N LEU A 410 19.61 3.84 -1.39
CA LEU A 410 20.76 3.57 -2.24
C LEU A 410 21.38 4.89 -2.73
N GLU A 411 20.55 5.84 -3.17
CA GLU A 411 20.95 7.22 -3.50
C GLU A 411 21.45 8.01 -2.30
N ARG A 412 21.01 7.71 -1.07
CA ARG A 412 21.49 8.30 0.19
C ARG A 412 22.79 7.67 0.69
N ILE A 413 22.98 6.38 0.40
CA ILE A 413 24.16 5.59 0.80
C ILE A 413 25.33 5.86 -0.17
N LEU A 414 25.05 6.11 -1.46
CA LEU A 414 26.04 6.45 -2.49
C LEU A 414 26.23 7.97 -2.62
N PRO A 415 27.44 8.48 -2.91
CA PRO A 415 27.64 9.89 -3.16
C PRO A 415 26.99 10.32 -4.49
N GLN A 416 26.20 11.40 -4.48
CA GLN A 416 25.84 12.08 -5.73
C GLN A 416 27.10 12.75 -6.30
N LYS A 417 27.60 12.26 -7.44
CA LYS A 417 28.74 12.85 -8.12
C LYS A 417 28.43 14.32 -8.46
N ALA A 418 29.13 15.25 -7.81
CA ALA A 418 29.21 16.63 -8.25
C ALA A 418 29.74 16.64 -9.70
N GLY A 419 28.96 17.22 -10.62
CA GLY A 419 29.27 17.23 -12.04
C GLY A 419 30.66 17.82 -12.29
N ARG A 420 31.57 16.99 -12.80
CA ARG A 420 32.76 17.50 -13.50
C ARG A 420 32.30 17.99 -14.86
N GLY A 421 32.28 19.30 -15.04
CA GLY A 421 32.28 19.90 -16.37
C GLY A 421 33.57 19.53 -17.09
N GLY A 422 33.45 19.12 -18.36
CA GLY A 422 34.59 18.94 -19.25
C GLY A 422 34.43 17.77 -20.23
N GLU A 423 34.02 18.14 -21.45
CA GLU A 423 34.35 17.49 -22.74
C GLU A 423 33.56 16.26 -23.21
N SER A 424 32.89 16.51 -24.34
CA SER A 424 32.31 15.55 -25.27
C SER A 424 33.32 14.50 -25.72
N GLY A 425 33.10 13.25 -25.30
CA GLY A 425 33.74 12.07 -25.85
C GLY A 425 32.71 10.95 -25.94
N ALA A 426 32.35 10.59 -27.16
CA ALA A 426 31.38 9.54 -27.47
C ALA A 426 31.87 8.16 -27.03
N GLY A 427 30.94 7.34 -26.51
CA GLY A 427 31.03 5.88 -26.56
C GLY A 427 31.41 5.17 -25.25
N ALA A 428 30.39 4.81 -24.46
CA ALA A 428 30.23 3.51 -23.80
C ALA A 428 28.95 3.53 -22.96
N SER A 429 27.85 3.05 -23.53
CA SER A 429 26.60 2.81 -22.80
C SER A 429 26.77 1.52 -22.00
N ALA A 430 26.80 1.62 -20.67
CA ALA A 430 26.68 0.47 -19.79
C ALA A 430 25.23 -0.02 -19.81
N THR A 431 25.03 -1.23 -20.31
CA THR A 431 23.75 -1.91 -20.41
C THR A 431 23.32 -2.41 -19.04
N VAL A 432 22.25 -1.83 -18.48
CA VAL A 432 21.52 -2.43 -17.35
C VAL A 432 20.48 -3.36 -17.95
N THR A 433 20.70 -4.68 -17.85
CA THR A 433 19.68 -5.67 -18.20
C THR A 433 18.69 -5.81 -17.06
N SER A 434 17.62 -5.02 -17.09
CA SER A 434 16.41 -5.27 -16.32
C SER A 434 15.52 -6.26 -17.08
N GLY A 435 15.11 -7.33 -16.41
CA GLY A 435 14.10 -8.27 -16.91
C GLY A 435 12.80 -7.53 -17.21
N GLY A 436 12.23 -7.80 -18.39
CA GLY A 436 11.22 -6.96 -19.03
C GLY A 436 9.90 -6.80 -18.27
N VAL A 437 9.47 -5.55 -18.18
CA VAL A 437 8.06 -5.14 -18.11
C VAL A 437 7.87 -4.11 -19.22
N SER A 438 6.91 -4.32 -20.12
CA SER A 438 6.62 -3.40 -21.22
C SER A 438 6.27 -1.99 -20.71
N PRO A 439 6.76 -0.91 -21.35
CA PRO A 439 6.36 0.45 -21.01
C PRO A 439 4.92 0.72 -21.46
N LEU A 440 4.15 1.40 -20.61
CA LEU A 440 2.81 1.93 -20.92
C LEU A 440 2.92 3.17 -21.85
N PRO A 441 1.91 3.45 -22.69
CA PRO A 441 1.95 4.57 -23.64
C PRO A 441 1.79 5.94 -22.96
N PRO A 442 2.26 7.05 -23.59
CA PRO A 442 2.26 8.38 -23.01
C PRO A 442 0.86 9.03 -22.98
N TYR A 443 0.53 9.73 -21.89
CA TYR A 443 -0.70 10.52 -21.74
C TYR A 443 -0.44 12.01 -22.01
N HIS A 444 -1.39 12.70 -22.65
CA HIS A 444 -1.41 14.16 -22.77
C HIS A 444 -2.48 14.76 -21.83
N VAL A 445 -2.10 15.80 -21.08
CA VAL A 445 -2.99 16.56 -20.18
C VAL A 445 -3.30 17.90 -20.83
N SER A 446 -4.58 18.23 -21.03
CA SER A 446 -5.02 19.57 -21.39
C SER A 446 -5.97 20.12 -20.33
N GLN A 447 -5.70 21.35 -19.85
CA GLN A 447 -6.52 22.03 -18.86
C GLN A 447 -7.46 23.02 -19.52
N THR A 448 -8.77 22.83 -19.33
CA THR A 448 -9.74 23.93 -19.45
C THR A 448 -10.80 23.80 -18.36
N GLN A 449 -10.91 24.86 -17.55
CA GLN A 449 -11.96 25.14 -16.57
C GLN A 449 -12.35 23.99 -15.62
N GLY A 450 -11.46 23.69 -14.68
CA GLY A 450 -11.85 23.22 -13.35
C GLY A 450 -12.25 21.74 -13.19
N MET A 451 -12.09 20.90 -14.21
CA MET A 451 -12.29 19.45 -14.09
C MET A 451 -11.21 18.69 -14.88
N LEU A 452 -10.49 17.78 -14.21
CA LEU A 452 -9.48 16.90 -14.82
C LEU A 452 -10.18 15.73 -15.53
N ALA A 453 -10.06 15.65 -16.86
CA ALA A 453 -10.53 14.51 -17.64
C ALA A 453 -9.31 13.74 -18.19
N PHE A 454 -9.23 12.44 -17.90
CA PHE A 454 -8.24 11.52 -18.47
C PHE A 454 -8.89 10.77 -19.63
N THR A 455 -8.42 10.98 -20.85
CA THR A 455 -8.79 10.15 -22.00
C THR A 455 -7.66 9.18 -22.32
N ALA A 456 -7.97 7.88 -22.37
CA ALA A 456 -7.09 6.86 -22.91
C ALA A 456 -7.52 6.56 -24.34
N GLU A 457 -6.60 6.55 -25.31
CA GLU A 457 -6.87 6.06 -26.66
C GLU A 457 -7.05 4.54 -26.62
N ALA A 458 -8.13 4.04 -27.22
CA ALA A 458 -8.41 2.62 -27.32
C ALA A 458 -7.47 1.94 -28.33
N PRO A 459 -6.96 0.72 -28.06
CA PRO A 459 -6.15 -0.01 -29.01
C PRO A 459 -7.02 -0.54 -30.16
N VAL A 460 -6.58 -0.28 -31.39
CA VAL A 460 -7.13 -0.92 -32.59
C VAL A 460 -6.86 -2.43 -32.51
N ARG A 461 -7.91 -3.25 -32.56
CA ARG A 461 -7.80 -4.70 -32.79
C ARG A 461 -8.66 -5.12 -33.97
N ASP A 462 -7.98 -5.71 -34.93
CA ASP A 462 -8.51 -6.43 -36.09
C ASP A 462 -9.42 -7.60 -35.66
N GLY A 463 -10.57 -7.70 -36.34
CA GLY A 463 -11.37 -8.89 -36.66
C GLY A 463 -11.64 -9.99 -35.61
N GLY A 464 -12.92 -10.18 -35.25
CA GLY A 464 -13.44 -11.48 -34.77
C GLY A 464 -14.65 -11.44 -33.84
N PHE A 465 -15.78 -12.00 -34.33
CA PHE A 465 -17.09 -12.25 -33.73
C PHE A 465 -17.24 -12.45 -32.19
N GLY A 466 -18.20 -11.71 -31.61
CA GLY A 466 -19.35 -12.24 -30.83
C GLY A 466 -19.21 -12.53 -29.33
N THR A 467 -19.84 -11.70 -28.48
CA THR A 467 -20.95 -12.03 -27.54
C THR A 467 -21.22 -10.85 -26.59
N GLU A 468 -22.46 -10.36 -26.56
CA GLU A 468 -22.95 -9.24 -25.75
C GLU A 468 -23.26 -9.64 -24.30
N THR A 469 -22.81 -8.83 -23.32
CA THR A 469 -23.41 -8.59 -21.98
C THR A 469 -22.90 -7.20 -21.48
N PRO A 470 -23.53 -6.52 -20.49
CA PRO A 470 -24.29 -5.29 -20.71
C PRO A 470 -23.59 -4.02 -20.21
N GLU A 471 -24.08 -2.89 -20.72
CA GLU A 471 -23.67 -1.50 -20.51
C GLU A 471 -23.41 -1.10 -19.05
N ALA A 472 -22.25 -0.47 -18.83
CA ALA A 472 -22.02 0.46 -17.71
C ALA A 472 -22.24 1.89 -18.21
N VAL A 473 -23.23 2.53 -17.61
CA VAL A 473 -23.67 3.92 -17.78
C VAL A 473 -22.55 4.89 -17.43
N TYR A 474 -22.20 5.80 -18.34
CA TYR A 474 -21.58 7.09 -18.01
C TYR A 474 -22.41 8.23 -18.61
N LEU A 475 -22.99 9.01 -17.71
CA LEU A 475 -23.83 10.18 -17.96
C LEU A 475 -22.92 11.41 -18.14
N GLY A 476 -22.95 12.03 -19.32
CA GLY A 476 -22.30 13.31 -19.59
C GLY A 476 -23.29 14.27 -20.25
N MET A 477 -23.66 15.33 -19.53
CA MET A 477 -24.61 16.36 -19.94
C MET A 477 -24.03 17.23 -21.06
N ALA A 478 -24.45 17.00 -22.29
CA ALA A 478 -24.59 17.98 -23.36
C ALA A 478 -25.62 17.42 -24.38
N ASP A 479 -26.48 18.29 -24.90
CA ASP A 479 -27.57 18.02 -25.86
C ASP A 479 -28.87 17.45 -25.31
N MET A 480 -29.33 18.03 -24.20
CA MET A 480 -30.72 17.88 -23.74
C MET A 480 -31.73 18.53 -24.71
N ASP A 481 -31.35 19.61 -25.42
CA ASP A 481 -32.25 20.32 -26.34
C ASP A 481 -32.45 19.59 -27.69
N LEU A 482 -31.43 18.87 -28.19
CA LEU A 482 -31.57 18.04 -29.39
C LEU A 482 -32.41 16.79 -29.11
N ARG A 483 -32.22 16.17 -27.93
CA ARG A 483 -33.04 15.04 -27.47
C ARG A 483 -34.46 15.44 -27.09
N LEU A 484 -34.70 16.68 -26.64
CA LEU A 484 -36.06 17.19 -26.36
C LEU A 484 -36.83 17.51 -27.65
N ALA A 485 -36.16 17.91 -28.73
CA ALA A 485 -36.80 18.11 -30.04
C ALA A 485 -37.17 16.76 -30.70
N GLU A 486 -36.32 15.75 -30.61
CA GLU A 486 -36.62 14.39 -31.10
C GLU A 486 -37.63 13.66 -30.21
N ALA A 487 -37.58 13.84 -28.89
CA ALA A 487 -38.58 13.30 -27.96
C ALA A 487 -39.92 14.06 -28.02
N GLY A 488 -39.94 15.29 -28.53
CA GLY A 488 -41.17 16.06 -28.77
C GLY A 488 -41.99 15.51 -29.94
N VAL A 489 -41.32 15.03 -30.99
CA VAL A 489 -41.97 14.38 -32.15
C VAL A 489 -42.35 12.92 -31.84
N GLU A 490 -41.59 12.23 -30.99
CA GLU A 490 -41.91 10.85 -30.56
C GLU A 490 -43.03 10.80 -29.49
N LYS A 491 -43.20 11.85 -28.67
CA LYS A 491 -44.31 11.97 -27.71
C LYS A 491 -45.68 12.11 -28.37
N GLU A 492 -45.76 12.70 -29.56
CA GLU A 492 -47.03 12.81 -30.31
C GLU A 492 -47.41 11.51 -31.04
N ARG A 493 -46.47 10.58 -31.29
CA ARG A 493 -46.77 9.23 -31.85
C ARG A 493 -47.32 8.25 -30.81
N ILE A 494 -47.10 8.48 -29.51
CA ILE A 494 -47.47 7.55 -28.41
C ILE A 494 -48.91 7.76 -27.89
N GLN A 495 -49.72 8.67 -28.46
CA GLN A 495 -51.10 8.93 -27.97
C GLN A 495 -52.23 8.62 -28.95
N GLN A 496 -52.04 7.64 -29.85
CA GLN A 496 -53.17 6.95 -30.44
C GLN A 496 -53.15 5.51 -29.95
N THR A 497 -54.30 5.03 -29.48
CA THR A 497 -54.45 3.65 -29.03
C THR A 497 -55.53 2.98 -29.87
N MET A 498 -55.27 1.75 -30.28
CA MET A 498 -56.28 0.90 -30.91
C MET A 498 -56.97 0.04 -29.86
N LYS A 499 -58.29 -0.10 -30.01
CA LYS A 499 -59.10 -1.06 -29.27
C LYS A 499 -59.40 -2.26 -30.17
N PRO A 500 -59.69 -3.43 -29.60
CA PRO A 500 -60.22 -4.56 -30.35
C PRO A 500 -61.47 -4.15 -31.16
N VAL A 501 -61.70 -4.83 -32.29
CA VAL A 501 -62.89 -4.61 -33.13
C VAL A 501 -64.15 -4.84 -32.31
N GLU A 502 -65.18 -4.02 -32.52
CA GLU A 502 -66.44 -4.13 -31.80
C GLU A 502 -67.08 -5.51 -32.04
N GLY A 503 -67.34 -6.25 -30.96
CA GLY A 503 -67.84 -7.63 -31.00
C GLY A 503 -66.76 -8.72 -30.89
N ALA A 504 -65.47 -8.38 -30.93
CA ALA A 504 -64.40 -9.37 -30.78
C ALA A 504 -64.24 -9.87 -29.33
N PRO A 505 -63.97 -11.17 -29.11
CA PRO A 505 -63.79 -11.74 -27.77
C PRO A 505 -62.44 -11.37 -27.17
N ALA A 506 -62.38 -11.32 -25.83
CA ALA A 506 -61.11 -11.30 -25.10
C ALA A 506 -60.68 -12.74 -24.78
N ILE A 507 -59.50 -13.15 -25.25
CA ILE A 507 -58.97 -14.51 -25.09
C ILE A 507 -58.23 -14.61 -23.76
N VAL A 508 -58.55 -15.61 -22.93
CA VAL A 508 -57.78 -15.90 -21.71
C VAL A 508 -56.68 -16.92 -22.05
N PHE A 509 -55.48 -16.43 -22.34
CA PHE A 509 -54.30 -17.23 -22.64
C PHE A 509 -53.64 -17.79 -21.36
N PRO A 510 -53.46 -19.11 -21.21
CA PRO A 510 -52.79 -19.72 -20.08
C PRO A 510 -51.25 -19.73 -20.25
N SER A 511 -50.55 -18.76 -19.64
CA SER A 511 -49.09 -18.66 -19.71
C SER A 511 -48.40 -19.54 -18.67
N LYS A 512 -47.47 -20.42 -19.09
CA LYS A 512 -46.69 -21.31 -18.22
C LYS A 512 -45.40 -20.62 -17.77
N ARG A 513 -45.15 -20.54 -16.45
CA ARG A 513 -43.99 -19.87 -15.82
C ARG A 513 -43.29 -20.78 -14.79
N LEU A 514 -41.98 -20.60 -14.62
CA LEU A 514 -41.19 -21.25 -13.58
C LEU A 514 -41.27 -20.48 -12.25
N LEU A 515 -41.59 -21.17 -11.16
CA LEU A 515 -41.53 -20.64 -9.79
C LEU A 515 -40.33 -21.24 -9.04
N GLU A 516 -39.46 -20.38 -8.55
CA GLU A 516 -38.40 -20.76 -7.59
C GLU A 516 -38.93 -20.58 -6.16
N LYS A 517 -39.02 -21.67 -5.39
CA LYS A 517 -39.26 -21.60 -3.95
C LYS A 517 -37.91 -21.58 -3.20
N PRO A 518 -37.70 -20.68 -2.23
CA PRO A 518 -36.57 -20.78 -1.32
C PRO A 518 -36.83 -21.89 -0.30
N ASP A 519 -36.05 -22.96 -0.34
CA ASP A 519 -36.06 -23.98 0.72
C ASP A 519 -35.49 -23.39 2.02
N THR A 520 -36.11 -23.70 3.15
CA THR A 520 -35.55 -23.47 4.49
C THR A 520 -34.35 -24.40 4.69
N TYR A 521 -33.14 -23.84 4.72
CA TYR A 521 -31.89 -24.58 4.95
C TYR A 521 -31.64 -24.87 6.44
N SER A 522 -30.95 -25.97 6.72
CA SER A 522 -30.52 -26.42 8.06
C SER A 522 -29.03 -26.76 8.07
N LEU A 523 -28.32 -26.45 9.16
CA LEU A 523 -26.91 -26.81 9.38
C LEU A 523 -26.69 -28.32 9.49
N SER A 524 -27.74 -29.10 9.71
CA SER A 524 -27.67 -30.58 9.73
C SER A 524 -27.15 -31.19 8.42
N PHE A 525 -27.24 -30.45 7.31
CA PHE A 525 -26.75 -30.88 6.00
C PHE A 525 -25.24 -30.65 5.79
N VAL A 526 -24.57 -29.92 6.68
CA VAL A 526 -23.13 -29.70 6.59
C VAL A 526 -22.40 -30.98 7.00
N SER A 527 -21.61 -31.54 6.09
CA SER A 527 -20.86 -32.78 6.34
C SER A 527 -19.83 -32.59 7.45
N SER A 528 -19.98 -33.31 8.56
CA SER A 528 -19.02 -33.32 9.66
C SER A 528 -17.62 -33.81 9.23
N ALA A 529 -17.56 -34.69 8.22
CA ALA A 529 -16.28 -35.15 7.66
C ALA A 529 -15.55 -34.02 6.91
N ALA A 530 -16.28 -33.19 6.15
CA ALA A 530 -15.69 -32.04 5.45
C ALA A 530 -15.20 -30.98 6.45
N VAL A 531 -15.94 -30.76 7.53
CA VAL A 531 -15.56 -29.87 8.63
C VAL A 531 -14.28 -30.34 9.33
N ALA A 532 -14.20 -31.64 9.67
CA ALA A 532 -13.02 -32.22 10.30
C ALA A 532 -11.78 -32.11 9.38
N GLU A 533 -11.92 -32.39 8.09
CA GLU A 533 -10.83 -32.25 7.12
C GLU A 533 -10.35 -30.80 7.00
N LYS A 534 -11.26 -29.84 7.10
CA LYS A 534 -10.92 -28.42 7.13
C LYS A 534 -10.18 -28.05 8.41
N GLY A 535 -10.60 -28.57 9.55
CA GLY A 535 -9.95 -28.35 10.85
C GLY A 535 -8.49 -28.81 10.88
N LYS A 536 -8.14 -29.95 10.24
CA LYS A 536 -6.76 -30.45 10.17
C LYS A 536 -5.76 -29.45 9.57
N GLN A 537 -6.21 -28.56 8.68
CA GLN A 537 -5.36 -27.54 8.05
C GLN A 537 -4.86 -26.51 9.06
N PHE A 538 -5.51 -26.42 10.22
CA PHE A 538 -5.18 -25.50 11.28
C PHE A 538 -4.49 -26.21 12.43
N LYS A 539 -3.87 -27.39 12.25
CA LYS A 539 -3.18 -28.07 13.36
C LYS A 539 -1.93 -27.33 13.85
N HIS A 540 -1.20 -26.72 12.92
CA HIS A 540 0.00 -25.94 13.22
C HIS A 540 -0.29 -24.44 13.19
N GLU A 541 0.51 -23.67 13.93
CA GLU A 541 0.41 -22.23 13.92
C GLU A 541 0.79 -21.66 12.54
N ILE A 542 0.10 -20.61 12.10
CA ILE A 542 0.45 -19.96 10.84
C ILE A 542 1.61 -19.02 11.14
N GLU A 543 2.83 -19.42 10.83
CA GLU A 543 3.99 -18.55 11.05
C GLU A 543 3.93 -17.36 10.09
N VAL A 544 3.82 -16.15 10.65
CA VAL A 544 4.08 -14.93 9.90
C VAL A 544 5.58 -14.68 9.92
N GLU A 545 6.19 -14.52 8.75
CA GLU A 545 7.62 -14.23 8.66
C GLU A 545 7.90 -12.73 8.71
N LEU A 546 8.91 -12.35 9.50
CA LEU A 546 9.63 -11.10 9.37
C LEU A 546 10.70 -11.27 8.30
N LYS A 547 10.43 -10.71 7.12
CA LYS A 547 11.43 -10.62 6.05
C LYS A 547 12.47 -9.60 6.43
N ARG A 548 13.74 -9.97 6.24
CA ARG A 548 14.90 -9.16 6.62
C ARG A 548 15.80 -8.97 5.40
N LYS A 549 16.03 -7.71 5.01
CA LYS A 549 16.89 -7.35 3.87
C LYS A 549 18.05 -6.49 4.34
N ALA A 550 19.26 -7.04 4.31
CA ALA A 550 20.48 -6.31 4.61
C ALA A 550 20.87 -5.42 3.44
N LEU A 551 21.14 -4.14 3.70
CA LEU A 551 21.70 -3.22 2.71
C LEU A 551 23.22 -3.25 2.86
N ASN A 552 23.84 -4.15 2.12
CA ASN A 552 25.28 -4.38 2.17
C ASN A 552 25.99 -3.58 1.07
N ALA A 553 27.28 -3.31 1.25
CA ALA A 553 28.10 -2.65 0.25
C ALA A 553 29.42 -3.38 0.09
N SER A 554 29.92 -3.40 -1.13
CA SER A 554 31.20 -4.02 -1.50
C SER A 554 32.03 -3.04 -2.31
N ARG A 555 33.35 -3.08 -2.11
CA ARG A 555 34.31 -2.29 -2.87
C ARG A 555 34.98 -3.20 -3.91
N SER A 556 34.87 -2.83 -5.17
CA SER A 556 35.53 -3.52 -6.29
C SER A 556 37.04 -3.20 -6.31
N LEU A 557 37.82 -3.98 -7.07
CA LEU A 557 39.28 -3.80 -7.20
C LEU A 557 39.68 -2.43 -7.76
N ASP A 558 38.81 -1.81 -8.55
CA ASP A 558 38.95 -0.45 -9.10
C ASP A 558 38.61 0.66 -8.08
N GLY A 559 38.19 0.29 -6.86
CA GLY A 559 37.79 1.21 -5.80
C GLY A 559 36.32 1.63 -5.86
N THR A 560 35.55 1.19 -6.88
CA THR A 560 34.12 1.51 -7.01
C THR A 560 33.30 0.78 -5.94
N VAL A 561 32.43 1.51 -5.23
CA VAL A 561 31.54 0.94 -4.23
C VAL A 561 30.17 0.65 -4.84
N THR A 562 29.71 -0.58 -4.66
CA THR A 562 28.38 -1.06 -5.08
C THR A 562 27.56 -1.45 -3.86
N VAL A 563 26.27 -1.12 -3.87
CA VAL A 563 25.35 -1.43 -2.76
C VAL A 563 24.31 -2.44 -3.25
N GLU A 564 24.12 -3.50 -2.46
CA GLU A 564 23.23 -4.60 -2.79
C GLU A 564 22.31 -4.91 -1.61
N ALA A 565 21.06 -5.25 -1.92
CA ALA A 565 20.14 -5.79 -0.92
C ALA A 565 20.27 -7.31 -0.89
N GLN A 566 20.63 -7.85 0.28
CA GLN A 566 20.82 -9.28 0.50
C GLN A 566 19.75 -9.78 1.46
N ASP A 567 19.02 -10.83 1.05
CA ASP A 567 18.07 -11.50 1.93
C ASP A 567 18.81 -12.14 3.12
N GLN A 568 18.30 -11.90 4.32
CA GLN A 568 18.76 -12.51 5.56
C GLN A 568 17.78 -13.58 6.00
N LYS A 569 18.22 -14.49 6.88
CA LYS A 569 17.33 -15.49 7.48
C LYS A 569 16.12 -14.79 8.11
N SER A 570 14.92 -15.11 7.61
CA SER A 570 13.66 -14.64 8.17
C SER A 570 13.58 -14.95 9.65
N ALA A 571 12.97 -14.04 10.42
CA ALA A 571 12.60 -14.32 11.80
C ALA A 571 11.10 -14.62 11.87
N VAL A 572 10.67 -15.34 12.90
CA VAL A 572 9.23 -15.53 13.15
C VAL A 572 8.69 -14.24 13.75
N ALA A 573 7.60 -13.71 13.19
CA ALA A 573 6.96 -12.51 13.68
C ALA A 573 6.12 -12.82 14.92
N THR A 574 6.01 -11.84 15.82
CA THR A 574 5.09 -11.94 16.94
C THR A 574 3.67 -11.86 16.41
N GLN A 575 2.79 -12.69 16.98
CA GLN A 575 1.37 -12.71 16.65
C GLN A 575 0.57 -12.53 17.92
N ARG A 576 -0.53 -11.78 17.82
CA ARG A 576 -1.52 -11.78 18.89
C ARG A 576 -2.13 -13.17 18.97
N SER A 577 -2.43 -13.62 20.17
CA SER A 577 -3.08 -14.90 20.41
C SER A 577 -4.34 -14.70 21.25
N TRP A 578 -5.36 -15.47 20.93
CA TRP A 578 -6.61 -15.54 21.68
C TRP A 578 -6.70 -16.90 22.38
N PRO A 579 -7.33 -16.98 23.57
CA PRO A 579 -7.63 -18.28 24.15
C PRO A 579 -8.59 -19.05 23.23
N ILE A 580 -8.44 -20.37 23.14
CA ILE A 580 -9.30 -21.23 22.31
C ILE A 580 -10.78 -21.04 22.63
N SER A 581 -11.12 -20.77 23.90
CA SER A 581 -12.49 -20.45 24.31
C SER A 581 -13.09 -19.28 23.52
N LYS A 582 -12.32 -18.21 23.31
CA LYS A 582 -12.75 -17.07 22.51
C LYS A 582 -12.89 -17.43 21.04
N VAL A 583 -11.93 -18.16 20.46
CA VAL A 583 -12.03 -18.57 19.04
C VAL A 583 -13.25 -19.47 18.79
N LYS A 584 -13.59 -20.30 19.76
CA LYS A 584 -14.81 -21.11 19.73
C LYS A 584 -16.07 -20.24 19.73
N GLU A 585 -16.16 -19.25 20.61
CA GLU A 585 -17.27 -18.30 20.67
C GLU A 585 -17.42 -17.55 19.35
N ASP A 586 -16.33 -17.01 18.80
CA ASP A 586 -16.32 -16.27 17.54
C ASP A 586 -16.77 -17.17 16.36
N LEU A 587 -16.36 -18.45 16.33
CA LEU A 587 -16.78 -19.42 15.30
C LEU A 587 -18.28 -19.72 15.37
N GLU A 588 -18.81 -19.91 16.58
CA GLU A 588 -20.24 -20.15 16.79
C GLU A 588 -21.06 -18.93 16.37
N GLU A 589 -20.66 -17.72 16.80
CA GLU A 589 -21.33 -16.47 16.45
C GLU A 589 -21.30 -16.23 14.93
N ARG A 590 -20.16 -16.46 14.27
CA ARG A 590 -20.02 -16.25 12.83
C ARG A 590 -20.94 -17.15 12.00
N ILE A 591 -21.10 -18.41 12.40
CA ILE A 591 -22.00 -19.35 11.74
C ILE A 591 -23.46 -18.95 11.99
N LEU A 592 -23.83 -18.61 13.23
CA LEU A 592 -25.21 -18.29 13.60
C LEU A 592 -25.71 -16.97 12.98
N ASN A 593 -24.81 -16.04 12.66
CA ASN A 593 -25.13 -14.76 12.02
C ASN A 593 -25.17 -14.81 10.48
N LEU A 594 -25.07 -15.99 9.86
CA LEU A 594 -25.19 -16.11 8.41
C LEU A 594 -26.61 -15.74 7.95
N PRO A 595 -26.77 -14.86 6.94
CA PRO A 595 -28.08 -14.36 6.52
C PRO A 595 -28.99 -15.44 5.92
N GLN A 596 -28.43 -16.59 5.53
CA GLN A 596 -29.18 -17.72 4.98
C GLN A 596 -29.82 -18.62 6.06
N LEU A 597 -29.47 -18.44 7.35
CA LEU A 597 -29.99 -19.24 8.46
C LEU A 597 -31.16 -18.57 9.16
N LYS A 598 -32.21 -19.34 9.46
CA LYS A 598 -33.26 -18.93 10.40
C LYS A 598 -32.89 -19.49 11.77
N LEU A 599 -32.64 -18.61 12.74
CA LEU A 599 -32.28 -18.99 14.10
C LEU A 599 -33.42 -19.82 14.74
N MET A 600 -33.13 -21.10 14.97
CA MET A 600 -33.96 -22.07 15.69
C MET A 600 -33.09 -22.83 16.69
N ALA A 601 -33.69 -23.45 17.71
CA ALA A 601 -32.92 -24.09 18.80
C ALA A 601 -32.06 -25.27 18.33
N ASP A 602 -32.53 -26.01 17.33
CA ASP A 602 -31.83 -27.10 16.64
C ASP A 602 -30.60 -26.60 15.83
N GLU A 603 -30.70 -25.42 15.23
CA GLU A 603 -29.59 -24.80 14.48
C GLU A 603 -28.45 -24.35 15.41
N VAL A 604 -28.76 -23.90 16.63
CA VAL A 604 -27.74 -23.57 17.65
C VAL A 604 -26.94 -24.82 18.04
N GLU A 605 -27.62 -25.94 18.29
CA GLU A 605 -26.97 -27.19 18.64
C GLU A 605 -26.12 -27.74 17.47
N ALA A 606 -26.63 -27.62 16.24
CA ALA A 606 -25.90 -28.00 15.03
C ALA A 606 -24.63 -27.16 14.83
N ALA A 607 -24.70 -25.83 15.01
CA ALA A 607 -23.54 -24.95 14.93
C ALA A 607 -22.46 -25.34 15.95
N GLN A 608 -22.84 -25.54 17.22
CA GLN A 608 -21.93 -25.97 18.28
C GLN A 608 -21.26 -27.31 17.96
N LYS A 609 -22.01 -28.27 17.39
CA LYS A 609 -21.46 -29.57 16.98
C LYS A 609 -20.43 -29.43 15.86
N LEU A 610 -20.70 -28.59 14.86
CA LEU A 610 -19.78 -28.33 13.76
C LEU A 610 -18.49 -27.66 14.26
N VAL A 611 -18.60 -26.64 15.12
CA VAL A 611 -17.45 -25.97 15.72
C VAL A 611 -16.63 -26.96 16.56
N ARG A 612 -17.24 -27.78 17.42
CA ARG A 612 -16.52 -28.82 18.17
C ARG A 612 -15.77 -29.79 17.25
N THR A 613 -16.40 -30.20 16.15
CA THR A 613 -15.77 -31.11 15.16
C THR A 613 -14.58 -30.46 14.48
N PHE A 614 -14.69 -29.17 14.13
CA PHE A 614 -13.60 -28.39 13.55
C PHE A 614 -12.43 -28.26 14.52
N LEU A 615 -12.71 -27.84 15.76
CA LEU A 615 -11.71 -27.62 16.81
C LEU A 615 -11.00 -28.92 17.22
N ALA A 616 -11.73 -30.03 17.34
CA ALA A 616 -11.14 -31.33 17.65
C ALA A 616 -10.14 -31.82 16.59
N ALA A 617 -10.29 -31.36 15.34
CA ALA A 617 -9.33 -31.66 14.27
C ALA A 617 -8.19 -30.61 14.16
N ALA A 618 -8.42 -29.40 14.65
CA ALA A 618 -7.48 -28.27 14.60
C ALA A 618 -6.52 -28.20 15.82
N ILE A 619 -6.81 -28.93 16.89
CA ILE A 619 -6.10 -28.84 18.17
C ILE A 619 -5.59 -30.24 18.59
N GLU A 620 -4.47 -30.29 19.31
CA GLU A 620 -3.99 -31.55 19.92
C GLU A 620 -4.85 -31.95 21.11
N VAL A 621 -4.91 -33.25 21.40
CA VAL A 621 -5.88 -33.87 22.34
C VAL A 621 -5.77 -33.35 23.79
N GLU A 622 -4.72 -32.59 24.13
CA GLU A 622 -4.40 -32.10 25.48
C GLU A 622 -4.54 -30.58 25.69
N ALA A 623 -5.12 -29.81 24.75
CA ALA A 623 -5.19 -28.36 24.90
C ALA A 623 -6.26 -27.88 25.91
N GLU A 624 -5.87 -27.00 26.83
CA GLU A 624 -6.76 -26.31 27.76
C GLU A 624 -7.49 -25.12 27.09
N ASP A 625 -8.61 -24.66 27.67
CA ASP A 625 -9.39 -23.51 27.15
C ASP A 625 -8.57 -22.21 27.07
N SER A 626 -7.53 -22.09 27.88
CA SER A 626 -6.58 -20.97 27.94
C SER A 626 -5.47 -21.04 26.87
N THR A 627 -5.38 -22.16 26.14
CA THR A 627 -4.31 -22.38 25.15
C THR A 627 -4.32 -21.25 24.12
N PRO A 628 -3.17 -20.62 23.84
CA PRO A 628 -3.11 -19.50 22.91
C PRO A 628 -3.24 -19.97 21.47
N TRP A 629 -4.06 -19.26 20.70
CA TRP A 629 -4.28 -19.49 19.28
C TRP A 629 -4.02 -18.21 18.48
N GLY A 630 -3.10 -18.23 17.52
CA GLY A 630 -2.74 -17.04 16.73
C GLY A 630 -3.92 -16.38 16.03
N GLU A 631 -3.96 -15.05 16.04
CA GLU A 631 -5.01 -14.22 15.44
C GLU A 631 -5.21 -14.50 13.95
N ALA A 632 -4.11 -14.60 13.19
CA ALA A 632 -4.17 -14.92 11.76
C ALA A 632 -4.75 -16.32 11.51
N ARG A 633 -4.43 -17.28 12.37
CA ARG A 633 -4.97 -18.65 12.32
C ARG A 633 -6.45 -18.68 12.68
N ALA A 634 -6.87 -17.90 13.69
CA ALA A 634 -8.27 -17.76 14.09
C ALA A 634 -9.13 -17.10 12.98
N GLU A 635 -8.69 -15.97 12.42
CA GLU A 635 -9.39 -15.26 11.33
C GLU A 635 -9.52 -16.11 10.06
N LEU A 636 -8.45 -16.83 9.70
CA LEU A 636 -8.51 -17.74 8.57
C LEU A 636 -9.45 -18.93 8.86
N ALA A 637 -9.45 -19.45 10.09
CA ALA A 637 -10.37 -20.51 10.51
C ALA A 637 -11.83 -20.03 10.41
N LEU A 638 -12.15 -18.84 10.93
CA LEU A 638 -13.47 -18.21 10.82
C LEU A 638 -13.92 -18.11 9.36
N THR A 639 -13.07 -17.53 8.51
CA THR A 639 -13.36 -17.33 7.09
C THR A 639 -13.55 -18.65 6.34
N GLN A 640 -12.72 -19.66 6.61
CA GLN A 640 -12.81 -20.95 5.94
C GLN A 640 -14.03 -21.75 6.39
N MET A 641 -14.39 -21.66 7.67
CA MET A 641 -15.59 -22.28 8.20
C MET A 641 -16.85 -21.65 7.61
N GLU A 642 -16.91 -20.31 7.56
CA GLU A 642 -17.99 -19.57 6.91
C GLU A 642 -18.15 -19.99 5.43
N ARG A 643 -17.05 -20.01 4.67
CA ARG A 643 -17.07 -20.42 3.26
C ARG A 643 -17.54 -21.86 3.07
N LEU A 644 -17.13 -22.78 3.95
CA LEU A 644 -17.57 -24.17 3.89
C LEU A 644 -19.09 -24.26 4.06
N VAL A 645 -19.63 -23.60 5.09
CA VAL A 645 -21.07 -23.58 5.36
C VAL A 645 -21.82 -22.91 4.20
N VAL A 646 -21.40 -21.74 3.72
CA VAL A 646 -22.03 -21.05 2.59
C VAL A 646 -21.96 -21.86 1.29
N SER A 647 -20.84 -22.57 1.04
CA SER A 647 -20.73 -23.42 -0.15
C SER A 647 -21.67 -24.61 -0.11
N SER A 648 -21.94 -25.17 1.07
CA SER A 648 -22.91 -26.26 1.25
C SER A 648 -24.34 -25.80 0.93
N PHE A 649 -24.67 -24.52 1.16
CA PHE A 649 -25.96 -23.95 0.75
C PHE A 649 -26.11 -23.84 -0.77
N LYS A 650 -25.03 -23.60 -1.52
CA LYS A 650 -25.08 -23.45 -2.99
C LYS A 650 -25.21 -24.77 -3.75
N GLN A 651 -24.88 -25.89 -3.13
CA GLN A 651 -24.85 -27.20 -3.80
C GLN A 651 -26.24 -27.87 -3.93
N LYS A 652 -27.32 -27.30 -3.34
CA LYS A 652 -28.69 -27.74 -3.60
C LYS A 652 -29.34 -26.88 -4.68
N LEU A 653 -29.67 -27.52 -5.82
CA LEU A 653 -30.47 -26.96 -6.92
C LEU A 653 -31.90 -26.66 -6.43
N ALA A 654 -32.42 -25.49 -6.81
CA ALA A 654 -33.80 -25.09 -6.54
C ALA A 654 -34.78 -26.13 -7.10
N THR A 655 -35.76 -26.55 -6.31
CA THR A 655 -36.87 -27.38 -6.80
C THR A 655 -37.75 -26.51 -7.70
N VAL A 656 -37.79 -26.81 -8.99
CA VAL A 656 -38.51 -26.03 -10.00
C VAL A 656 -39.96 -26.52 -10.11
N GLU A 657 -40.94 -25.68 -9.79
CA GLU A 657 -42.37 -25.94 -10.03
C GLU A 657 -42.89 -25.04 -11.17
N HIS A 658 -43.84 -25.55 -11.96
CA HIS A 658 -44.51 -24.80 -13.02
C HIS A 658 -45.85 -24.23 -12.53
N GLU A 659 -46.12 -22.95 -12.79
CA GLU A 659 -47.42 -22.31 -12.57
C GLU A 659 -48.03 -21.84 -13.90
N ILE A 660 -49.34 -22.03 -14.06
CA ILE A 660 -50.11 -21.52 -15.20
C ILE A 660 -50.87 -20.26 -14.77
N VAL A 661 -50.49 -19.12 -15.35
CA VAL A 661 -51.06 -17.81 -15.06
C VAL A 661 -52.03 -17.39 -16.17
N LYS A 662 -53.20 -16.87 -15.80
CA LYS A 662 -54.21 -16.37 -16.75
C LYS A 662 -53.78 -15.02 -17.32
N VAL A 663 -53.67 -14.89 -18.63
CA VAL A 663 -53.30 -13.65 -19.34
C VAL A 663 -54.39 -13.31 -20.36
N SER A 664 -55.07 -12.17 -20.19
CA SER A 664 -56.09 -11.73 -21.13
C SER A 664 -55.46 -11.05 -22.35
N VAL A 665 -55.78 -11.50 -23.56
CA VAL A 665 -55.30 -10.96 -24.83
C VAL A 665 -56.39 -10.78 -25.88
N PRO A 666 -56.33 -9.72 -26.71
CA PRO A 666 -55.39 -8.60 -26.59
C PRO A 666 -55.63 -7.75 -25.33
N PRO A 667 -54.61 -7.04 -24.81
CA PRO A 667 -54.84 -6.02 -23.79
C PRO A 667 -55.90 -4.99 -24.21
N PRO A 668 -56.67 -4.40 -23.29
CA PRO A 668 -57.79 -3.50 -23.63
C PRO A 668 -57.40 -2.26 -24.45
N VAL A 669 -56.12 -1.91 -24.42
CA VAL A 669 -55.54 -0.73 -25.09
C VAL A 669 -54.20 -1.16 -25.66
N GLN A 670 -54.02 -1.00 -26.97
CA GLN A 670 -52.75 -1.26 -27.65
C GLN A 670 -52.23 0.01 -28.33
N PRO A 671 -50.91 0.18 -28.46
CA PRO A 671 -50.34 1.31 -29.19
C PRO A 671 -50.79 1.29 -30.65
N TRP A 672 -51.18 2.45 -31.18
CA TRP A 672 -51.51 2.58 -32.59
C TRP A 672 -50.24 2.47 -33.45
N PRO A 673 -50.27 1.71 -34.54
CA PRO A 673 -49.11 1.39 -35.37
C PRO A 673 -48.56 2.55 -36.23
N GLY A 674 -49.16 3.73 -36.14
CA GLY A 674 -48.81 4.91 -36.94
C GLY A 674 -49.40 4.82 -38.35
N GLN A 675 -48.57 4.49 -39.34
CA GLN A 675 -48.99 4.42 -40.75
C GLN A 675 -49.74 3.13 -41.04
N THR A 676 -50.92 3.25 -41.67
CA THR A 676 -51.76 2.10 -42.03
C THR A 676 -52.12 2.09 -43.52
N MET A 677 -52.35 0.90 -44.06
CA MET A 677 -52.77 0.70 -45.45
C MET A 677 -53.73 -0.50 -45.56
N PRO A 678 -54.74 -0.49 -46.46
CA PRO A 678 -55.60 -1.65 -46.63
C PRO A 678 -54.82 -2.90 -47.06
N GLN A 679 -55.16 -4.08 -46.51
CA GLN A 679 -54.48 -5.35 -46.81
C GLN A 679 -54.50 -5.72 -48.30
N VAL A 680 -55.50 -5.24 -49.04
CA VAL A 680 -55.65 -5.44 -50.50
C VAL A 680 -54.53 -4.76 -51.30
N GLN A 681 -53.92 -3.70 -50.75
CA GLN A 681 -52.81 -2.98 -51.36
C GLN A 681 -51.45 -3.62 -51.06
N MET A 682 -51.40 -4.69 -50.26
CA MET A 682 -50.21 -5.50 -50.03
C MET A 682 -49.95 -6.42 -51.25
N VAL A 683 -49.53 -5.81 -52.38
CA VAL A 683 -49.26 -6.48 -53.65
C VAL A 683 -47.78 -6.87 -53.74
N GLY A 684 -47.48 -8.14 -53.45
CA GLY A 684 -46.16 -8.75 -53.69
C GLY A 684 -45.02 -8.35 -52.73
N LYS A 685 -45.19 -7.33 -51.90
CA LYS A 685 -44.20 -6.91 -50.89
C LYS A 685 -44.86 -6.34 -49.63
N VAL A 686 -44.31 -6.68 -48.47
CA VAL A 686 -44.66 -6.09 -47.17
C VAL A 686 -43.72 -4.91 -46.88
N ILE A 687 -44.27 -3.81 -46.37
CA ILE A 687 -43.51 -2.62 -45.98
C ILE A 687 -43.28 -2.71 -44.47
N ARG A 688 -42.00 -2.84 -44.08
CA ARG A 688 -41.61 -2.95 -42.67
C ARG A 688 -42.09 -1.73 -41.87
N GLY A 689 -42.74 -1.96 -40.74
CA GLY A 689 -43.30 -0.91 -39.88
C GLY A 689 -44.66 -0.35 -40.33
N MET A 690 -45.25 -0.87 -41.41
CA MET A 690 -46.60 -0.49 -41.86
C MET A 690 -47.66 -1.41 -41.26
N GLY A 691 -48.75 -0.85 -40.74
CA GLY A 691 -49.91 -1.61 -40.27
C GLY A 691 -50.90 -1.88 -41.40
N TYR A 692 -51.52 -3.05 -41.43
CA TYR A 692 -52.48 -3.42 -42.46
C TYR A 692 -53.90 -3.51 -41.92
N THR A 693 -54.84 -2.82 -42.56
CA THR A 693 -56.27 -2.73 -42.18
C THR A 693 -57.17 -3.50 -43.13
N GLY A 694 -58.45 -3.69 -42.74
CA GLY A 694 -59.45 -4.33 -43.61
C GLY A 694 -59.50 -5.85 -43.50
N TRP A 695 -59.06 -6.40 -42.38
CA TRP A 695 -59.24 -7.80 -42.01
C TRP A 695 -60.67 -8.03 -41.51
N GLY A 696 -61.33 -9.07 -42.00
CA GLY A 696 -62.73 -9.38 -41.70
C GLY A 696 -62.94 -10.04 -40.33
N SER A 697 -62.03 -10.93 -39.93
CA SER A 697 -62.13 -11.76 -38.72
C SER A 697 -60.97 -11.52 -37.73
N SER A 698 -60.16 -10.46 -37.93
CA SER A 698 -59.10 -10.11 -36.98
C SER A 698 -59.68 -9.42 -35.75
N ILE A 699 -59.27 -9.85 -34.55
CA ILE A 699 -59.63 -9.19 -33.28
C ILE A 699 -59.09 -7.76 -33.23
N LEU A 700 -57.93 -7.50 -33.84
CA LEU A 700 -57.32 -6.18 -33.92
C LEU A 700 -57.60 -5.53 -35.28
N PRO A 701 -58.01 -4.25 -35.33
CA PRO A 701 -58.35 -3.58 -36.59
C PRO A 701 -57.14 -3.33 -37.51
N VAL A 702 -55.92 -3.43 -36.96
CA VAL A 702 -54.65 -3.27 -37.68
C VAL A 702 -53.70 -4.39 -37.28
N VAL A 703 -52.99 -4.98 -38.25
CA VAL A 703 -52.00 -6.05 -38.01
C VAL A 703 -50.71 -5.75 -38.75
N HIS A 704 -49.55 -5.95 -38.14
CA HIS A 704 -48.26 -5.80 -38.80
C HIS A 704 -47.76 -7.10 -39.39
N PHE A 705 -46.81 -6.98 -40.32
CA PHE A 705 -45.98 -8.08 -40.79
C PHE A 705 -44.59 -7.52 -41.11
N ASP A 706 -43.53 -8.29 -40.84
CA ASP A 706 -42.17 -7.85 -41.13
C ASP A 706 -41.73 -8.18 -42.56
N ALA A 707 -42.27 -9.25 -43.13
CA ALA A 707 -41.97 -9.74 -44.46
C ALA A 707 -43.18 -10.46 -45.07
N LEU A 708 -43.13 -10.69 -46.38
CA LEU A 708 -44.11 -11.53 -47.08
C LEU A 708 -43.85 -13.02 -46.75
N SER A 709 -44.18 -13.42 -45.53
CA SER A 709 -43.84 -14.73 -44.94
C SER A 709 -45.04 -15.69 -44.91
N THR A 710 -44.82 -16.87 -44.33
CA THR A 710 -45.86 -17.84 -43.96
C THR A 710 -46.98 -17.21 -43.13
N GLU A 711 -46.66 -16.24 -42.27
CA GLU A 711 -47.60 -15.55 -41.39
C GLU A 711 -48.65 -14.75 -42.17
N VAL A 712 -48.25 -14.04 -43.23
CA VAL A 712 -49.17 -13.26 -44.09
C VAL A 712 -50.17 -14.20 -44.78
N LYS A 713 -49.69 -15.35 -45.26
CA LYS A 713 -50.54 -16.36 -45.90
C LYS A 713 -51.51 -16.99 -44.91
N LEU A 714 -51.05 -17.31 -43.70
CA LEU A 714 -51.89 -17.82 -42.62
C LEU A 714 -52.98 -16.82 -42.23
N ALA A 715 -52.62 -15.55 -42.01
CA ALA A 715 -53.58 -14.49 -41.69
C ALA A 715 -54.66 -14.37 -42.78
N ARG A 716 -54.28 -14.33 -44.07
CA ARG A 716 -55.23 -14.28 -45.18
C ARG A 716 -56.13 -15.52 -45.26
N LEU A 717 -55.59 -16.71 -45.03
CA LEU A 717 -56.38 -17.95 -45.04
C LEU A 717 -57.39 -17.99 -43.88
N MET A 718 -57.00 -17.54 -42.70
CA MET A 718 -57.89 -17.46 -41.54
C MET A 718 -58.98 -16.40 -41.73
N ASP A 719 -58.62 -15.25 -42.31
CA ASP A 719 -59.54 -14.11 -42.49
C ASP A 719 -60.67 -14.35 -43.51
N VAL A 720 -60.45 -15.22 -44.49
CA VAL A 720 -61.47 -15.59 -45.50
C VAL A 720 -62.21 -16.89 -45.17
N SER A 721 -61.81 -17.58 -44.09
CA SER A 721 -62.36 -18.90 -43.75
C SER A 721 -63.72 -18.76 -43.08
N PRO A 722 -64.78 -19.43 -43.57
CA PRO A 722 -66.09 -19.41 -42.91
C PRO A 722 -66.12 -20.17 -41.58
N LYS A 723 -65.05 -20.90 -41.23
CA LYS A 723 -64.94 -21.68 -39.98
C LYS A 723 -64.20 -20.94 -38.86
N ILE A 724 -63.49 -19.86 -39.18
CA ILE A 724 -62.79 -19.05 -38.19
C ILE A 724 -63.69 -17.88 -37.82
N GLU A 725 -64.06 -17.80 -36.55
CA GLU A 725 -64.84 -16.70 -36.02
C GLU A 725 -63.93 -15.48 -35.80
N TRP A 726 -62.79 -15.70 -35.14
CA TRP A 726 -61.84 -14.64 -34.82
C TRP A 726 -60.38 -15.13 -34.85
N TRP A 727 -59.44 -14.28 -35.23
CA TRP A 727 -58.01 -14.56 -35.09
C TRP A 727 -57.23 -13.34 -34.57
N LEU A 728 -56.10 -13.61 -33.91
CA LEU A 728 -55.24 -12.62 -33.26
C LEU A 728 -53.78 -12.95 -33.53
N ARG A 729 -53.03 -12.01 -34.10
CA ARG A 729 -51.56 -12.08 -34.16
C ARG A 729 -50.98 -11.65 -32.81
N ILE A 730 -50.05 -12.42 -32.27
CA ILE A 730 -49.42 -12.11 -30.98
C ILE A 730 -48.15 -11.29 -31.22
N GLU A 731 -48.28 -9.97 -31.22
CA GLU A 731 -47.14 -9.07 -31.35
C GLU A 731 -46.66 -8.62 -29.97
N SER A 732 -45.58 -9.24 -29.47
CA SER A 732 -44.86 -8.83 -28.25
C SER A 732 -45.76 -8.48 -27.05
N MET A 733 -46.92 -9.16 -26.90
CA MET A 733 -47.88 -8.84 -25.85
C MET A 733 -47.37 -9.38 -24.50
N SER A 734 -47.15 -8.49 -23.55
CA SER A 734 -46.62 -8.80 -22.22
C SER A 734 -47.37 -9.96 -21.56
N GLY A 735 -46.65 -11.06 -21.29
CA GLY A 735 -47.19 -12.23 -20.61
C GLY A 735 -47.72 -13.36 -21.51
N THR A 736 -47.74 -13.19 -22.84
CA THR A 736 -48.14 -14.27 -23.78
C THR A 736 -46.96 -15.11 -24.24
N TYR A 737 -46.41 -15.90 -23.33
CA TYR A 737 -45.38 -16.86 -23.65
C TYR A 737 -45.55 -18.16 -22.88
N ILE A 738 -44.93 -19.20 -23.41
CA ILE A 738 -44.73 -20.50 -22.76
C ILE A 738 -43.26 -20.57 -22.36
N GLN A 739 -42.97 -20.69 -21.07
CA GLN A 739 -41.59 -20.90 -20.62
C GLN A 739 -41.20 -22.37 -20.80
N LEU A 740 -40.08 -22.59 -21.48
CA LEU A 740 -39.49 -23.91 -21.70
C LEU A 740 -38.72 -24.38 -20.46
N ASP A 741 -38.48 -25.69 -20.33
CA ASP A 741 -37.69 -26.26 -19.23
C ASP A 741 -36.25 -25.72 -19.17
N SER A 742 -35.73 -25.20 -20.28
CA SER A 742 -34.42 -24.52 -20.35
C SER A 742 -34.44 -23.10 -19.76
N GLY A 743 -35.59 -22.60 -19.33
CA GLY A 743 -35.81 -21.22 -18.88
C GLY A 743 -36.11 -20.23 -20.01
N ALA A 744 -35.94 -20.63 -21.28
CA ALA A 744 -36.21 -19.77 -22.45
C ALA A 744 -37.72 -19.52 -22.65
N ARG A 745 -38.08 -18.37 -23.23
CA ARG A 745 -39.48 -17.99 -23.51
C ARG A 745 -39.83 -18.25 -24.97
N TYR A 746 -40.88 -19.04 -25.20
CA TYR A 746 -41.47 -19.25 -26.52
C TYR A 746 -42.71 -18.36 -26.70
N TYR A 747 -42.71 -17.55 -27.75
CA TYR A 747 -43.80 -16.66 -28.15
C TYR A 747 -44.46 -17.24 -29.41
N PRO A 748 -45.76 -17.59 -29.37
CA PRO A 748 -46.47 -18.12 -30.53
C PRO A 748 -46.87 -17.02 -31.52
N ASP A 749 -47.06 -17.38 -32.80
CA ASP A 749 -47.36 -16.39 -33.86
C ASP A 749 -48.83 -15.90 -33.83
N PHE A 750 -49.81 -16.82 -33.75
CA PHE A 750 -51.25 -16.48 -33.75
C PHE A 750 -52.09 -17.33 -32.80
N ILE A 751 -53.26 -16.78 -32.42
CA ILE A 751 -54.39 -17.51 -31.83
C ILE A 751 -55.59 -17.37 -32.77
N ALA A 752 -56.25 -18.47 -33.12
CA ALA A 752 -57.51 -18.46 -33.87
C ALA A 752 -58.61 -19.17 -33.09
N ILE A 753 -59.84 -18.69 -33.19
CA ILE A 753 -61.05 -19.26 -32.59
C ILE A 753 -61.94 -19.69 -33.74
N ASP A 754 -62.30 -20.97 -33.78
CA ASP A 754 -63.30 -21.46 -34.72
C ASP A 754 -64.74 -21.29 -34.20
N ASN A 755 -65.71 -21.47 -35.09
CA ASN A 755 -67.14 -21.33 -34.76
C ASN A 755 -67.63 -22.34 -33.72
N ASP A 756 -66.87 -23.41 -33.44
CA ASP A 756 -67.18 -24.42 -32.42
C ASP A 756 -66.58 -24.03 -31.05
N GLY A 757 -65.90 -22.87 -30.95
CA GLY A 757 -65.28 -22.35 -29.73
C GLY A 757 -63.91 -22.96 -29.40
N LEU A 758 -63.31 -23.71 -30.34
CA LEU A 758 -61.99 -24.33 -30.19
C LEU A 758 -60.89 -23.31 -30.51
N HIS A 759 -59.90 -23.24 -29.61
CA HIS A 759 -58.78 -22.31 -29.72
C HIS A 759 -57.58 -23.00 -30.38
N TRP A 760 -57.07 -22.39 -31.45
CA TRP A 760 -55.92 -22.84 -32.21
C TRP A 760 -54.72 -21.94 -31.93
N LEU A 761 -53.65 -22.51 -31.39
CA LEU A 761 -52.35 -21.88 -31.33
C LEU A 761 -51.62 -22.17 -32.65
N VAL A 762 -51.42 -21.17 -33.50
CA VAL A 762 -50.96 -21.35 -34.88
C VAL A 762 -49.56 -20.77 -35.03
N GLU A 763 -48.66 -21.55 -35.61
CA GLU A 763 -47.27 -21.18 -35.91
C GLU A 763 -46.96 -21.41 -37.39
N GLY A 764 -46.31 -20.43 -38.03
CA GLY A 764 -45.87 -20.51 -39.42
C GLY A 764 -44.34 -20.47 -39.53
N LYS A 765 -43.72 -21.44 -40.19
CA LYS A 765 -42.27 -21.44 -40.43
C LYS A 765 -41.88 -21.76 -41.88
N SER A 766 -40.73 -21.26 -42.30
CA SER A 766 -40.17 -21.62 -43.61
C SER A 766 -39.82 -23.11 -43.67
N ASN A 767 -39.82 -23.70 -44.86
CA ASN A 767 -39.45 -25.12 -45.00
C ASN A 767 -38.01 -25.39 -44.53
N ALA A 768 -37.11 -24.42 -44.66
CA ALA A 768 -35.72 -24.53 -44.24
C ALA A 768 -35.55 -24.57 -42.72
N GLU A 769 -36.40 -23.87 -41.98
CA GLU A 769 -36.32 -23.79 -40.51
C GLU A 769 -37.15 -24.87 -39.80
N ALA A 770 -38.14 -25.44 -40.50
CA ALA A 770 -39.11 -26.39 -39.95
C ALA A 770 -38.49 -27.65 -39.32
N THR A 771 -37.28 -28.06 -39.75
CA THR A 771 -36.58 -29.24 -39.24
C THR A 771 -35.46 -28.91 -38.26
N SER A 772 -35.29 -27.65 -37.88
CA SER A 772 -34.23 -27.25 -36.93
C SER A 772 -34.57 -27.70 -35.50
N GLU A 773 -33.55 -28.12 -34.75
CA GLU A 773 -33.70 -28.60 -33.36
C GLU A 773 -34.42 -27.60 -32.45
N PRO A 774 -34.15 -26.27 -32.49
CA PRO A 774 -34.89 -25.29 -31.69
C PRO A 774 -36.37 -25.17 -32.07
N VAL A 775 -36.71 -25.33 -33.35
CA VAL A 775 -38.11 -25.25 -33.84
C VAL A 775 -38.89 -26.50 -33.45
N LEU A 776 -38.27 -27.68 -33.53
CA LEU A 776 -38.87 -28.94 -33.09
C LEU A 776 -39.11 -28.95 -31.57
N ALA A 777 -38.18 -28.40 -30.78
CA ALA A 777 -38.35 -28.25 -29.33
C ALA A 777 -39.52 -27.32 -28.97
N LYS A 778 -39.65 -26.18 -29.67
CA LYS A 778 -40.79 -25.26 -29.50
C LYS A 778 -42.12 -25.91 -29.88
N LYS A 779 -42.14 -26.64 -31.00
CA LYS A 779 -43.32 -27.40 -31.44
C LYS A 779 -43.74 -28.43 -30.38
N ALA A 780 -42.82 -29.25 -29.88
CA ALA A 780 -43.12 -30.26 -28.86
C ALA A 780 -43.64 -29.61 -27.56
N ALA A 781 -43.05 -28.49 -27.14
CA ALA A 781 -43.50 -27.75 -25.97
C ALA A 781 -44.90 -27.15 -26.15
N ALA A 782 -45.22 -26.64 -27.35
CA ALA A 782 -46.54 -26.10 -27.68
C ALA A 782 -47.62 -27.19 -27.71
N GLU A 783 -47.32 -28.37 -28.25
CA GLU A 783 -48.22 -29.54 -28.25
C GLU A 783 -48.48 -30.03 -26.83
N ALA A 784 -47.43 -30.15 -26.00
CA ALA A 784 -47.55 -30.55 -24.60
C ALA A 784 -48.37 -29.53 -23.79
N TRP A 785 -48.12 -28.23 -23.99
CA TRP A 785 -48.88 -27.15 -23.37
C TRP A 785 -50.35 -27.17 -23.77
N ALA A 786 -50.68 -27.33 -25.06
CA ALA A 786 -52.06 -27.35 -25.53
C ALA A 786 -52.84 -28.52 -24.93
N LYS A 787 -52.19 -29.68 -24.78
CA LYS A 787 -52.76 -30.84 -24.10
C LYS A 787 -52.99 -30.58 -22.61
N GLU A 788 -51.97 -30.09 -21.89
CA GLU A 788 -52.03 -29.77 -20.45
C GLU A 788 -53.15 -28.77 -20.15
N VAL A 789 -53.24 -27.70 -20.94
CA VAL A 789 -54.25 -26.64 -20.80
C VAL A 789 -55.66 -27.17 -21.08
N THR A 790 -55.82 -28.02 -22.09
CA THR A 790 -57.11 -28.63 -22.43
C THR A 790 -57.58 -29.57 -21.33
N GLU A 791 -56.67 -30.36 -20.74
CA GLU A 791 -56.97 -31.27 -19.63
C GLU A 791 -57.39 -30.54 -18.35
N LEU A 792 -56.85 -29.33 -18.11
CA LEU A 792 -57.26 -28.49 -16.97
C LEU A 792 -58.71 -28.00 -17.06
N GLY A 793 -59.32 -28.00 -18.25
CA GLY A 793 -60.74 -27.68 -18.49
C GLY A 793 -61.18 -26.24 -18.21
N GLN A 794 -60.36 -25.44 -17.52
CA GLN A 794 -60.68 -24.08 -17.08
C GLN A 794 -60.41 -22.99 -18.13
N PHE A 795 -59.81 -23.34 -19.27
CA PHE A 795 -59.36 -22.40 -20.32
C PHE A 795 -59.97 -22.70 -21.71
N GLY A 796 -60.96 -23.59 -21.78
CA GLY A 796 -61.48 -24.09 -23.05
C GLY A 796 -60.57 -25.14 -23.70
N THR A 797 -60.92 -25.57 -24.91
CA THR A 797 -60.16 -26.57 -25.67
C THR A 797 -59.10 -25.86 -26.50
N TRP A 798 -57.83 -26.28 -26.38
CA TRP A 798 -56.70 -25.73 -27.13
C TRP A 798 -56.03 -26.79 -28.00
N LYS A 799 -55.75 -26.45 -29.25
CA LYS A 799 -54.97 -27.27 -30.18
C LYS A 799 -53.83 -26.47 -30.79
N TYR A 800 -52.76 -27.17 -31.16
CA TYR A 800 -51.60 -26.59 -31.82
C TYR A 800 -51.61 -26.90 -33.31
N LEU A 801 -51.38 -25.89 -34.15
CA LEU A 801 -51.25 -26.01 -35.60
C LEU A 801 -49.88 -25.47 -36.05
N PHE A 802 -49.07 -26.35 -36.64
CA PHE A 802 -47.78 -25.98 -37.23
C PHE A 802 -47.85 -26.07 -38.76
N ALA A 803 -47.70 -24.92 -39.43
CA ALA A 803 -47.78 -24.83 -40.89
C ALA A 803 -46.45 -24.38 -41.50
N THR A 804 -46.07 -25.02 -42.61
CA THR A 804 -44.88 -24.66 -43.39
C THR A 804 -45.27 -24.04 -44.74
N GLU A 805 -44.30 -23.45 -45.45
CA GLU A 805 -44.53 -22.95 -46.82
C GLU A 805 -45.06 -24.03 -47.76
N ALA A 806 -44.57 -25.27 -47.63
CA ALA A 806 -45.06 -26.40 -48.41
C ALA A 806 -46.53 -26.69 -48.11
N HIS A 807 -46.93 -26.73 -46.82
CA HIS A 807 -48.33 -26.91 -46.43
C HIS A 807 -49.23 -25.80 -46.99
N LEU A 808 -48.78 -24.54 -46.89
CA LEU A 808 -49.52 -23.38 -47.39
C LEU A 808 -49.60 -23.31 -48.91
N SER A 809 -48.67 -23.93 -49.64
CA SER A 809 -48.73 -24.04 -51.11
C SER A 809 -49.74 -25.08 -51.60
N GLN A 810 -50.07 -26.06 -50.75
CA GLN A 810 -50.98 -27.16 -51.05
C GLN A 810 -52.40 -26.91 -50.52
N ALA A 811 -52.58 -25.91 -49.66
CA ALA A 811 -53.85 -25.56 -49.04
C ALA A 811 -54.44 -24.28 -49.65
N ASN A 812 -55.68 -24.38 -50.15
CA ASN A 812 -56.45 -23.24 -50.67
C ASN A 812 -57.54 -22.76 -49.69
N SER A 813 -57.73 -23.46 -48.58
CA SER A 813 -58.67 -23.13 -47.50
C SER A 813 -58.16 -23.64 -46.15
N TRP A 814 -58.73 -23.13 -45.05
CA TRP A 814 -58.41 -23.57 -43.69
C TRP A 814 -58.58 -25.09 -43.49
N ASP A 815 -59.65 -25.69 -44.03
CA ASP A 815 -59.89 -27.14 -43.95
C ASP A 815 -58.83 -27.97 -44.67
N THR A 816 -58.40 -27.51 -45.86
CA THR A 816 -57.30 -28.17 -46.58
C THR A 816 -55.98 -28.01 -45.82
N LEU A 817 -55.77 -26.89 -45.13
CA LEU A 817 -54.57 -26.67 -44.31
C LEU A 817 -54.53 -27.66 -43.14
N LEU A 818 -55.63 -27.79 -42.38
CA LEU A 818 -55.77 -28.77 -41.29
C LEU A 818 -55.50 -30.21 -41.77
N THR A 819 -56.00 -30.55 -42.96
CA THR A 819 -55.80 -31.88 -43.55
C THR A 819 -54.34 -32.13 -43.92
N VAL A 820 -53.69 -31.16 -44.57
CA VAL A 820 -52.30 -31.28 -45.04
C VAL A 820 -51.29 -31.23 -43.88
N THR A 821 -51.57 -30.48 -42.82
CA THR A 821 -50.74 -30.47 -41.59
C THR A 821 -51.00 -31.67 -40.69
N GLY A 822 -52.06 -32.46 -40.94
CA GLY A 822 -52.48 -33.57 -40.09
C GLY A 822 -53.17 -33.14 -38.79
N ALA A 823 -53.46 -31.85 -38.62
CA ALA A 823 -54.18 -31.33 -37.47
C ALA A 823 -55.69 -31.62 -37.62
N ARG A 824 -56.21 -32.63 -36.93
CA ARG A 824 -57.65 -32.93 -36.95
C ARG A 824 -58.40 -32.05 -35.93
N GLY A 825 -59.52 -31.48 -36.40
CA GLY A 825 -60.50 -30.74 -35.59
C GLY A 825 -61.07 -31.54 -34.43
#